data_AF-A0A4Q4XDZ4-F1
#
_entry.id   AF-A0A4Q4XDZ4-F1
#
_cell.length_a   1.000
_cell.length_b   1.000
_cell.length_c   1.000
_cell.angle_alpha   90.00
_cell.angle_beta   90.00
_cell.angle_gamma   90.00
#
_symmetry.space_group_name_H-M   'P 1'
#
loop_
_entity.id
_entity.type
_entity.pdbx_description
1 polymer ?
#
loop_
_entity_poly.entity_id
_entity_poly.type
_entity_poly.pdbx_seq_one_letter_code
_entity_poly.pdbx_strand_id
1 'polypeptide(L)'
;MQTALPTCAGAGLRAPHFPALLHGQARFPWAEVHSENYLYGGPARAALLAAREHQPVSLHGVGMGLGNADGLDVEHVRAIAALADAVAPAAISEHLCFNRSGAQVVNDLLPLPYSRESLDVVCANVMRAQDILKRPLLIENIAAYIDCRTLVDADDAVSEGAFLTALARRTGCGILLDLNNLYVNSVNHGVTVESVLADIDPALVGEIHLAGFSVEDGMLIDTHSAPVHAPVWALCCWKKRHAPRRCWIATPPPPCRSHAMRLPDWEAQLVGALTAPSTNEETRGIAIYRNARLAILRNALAGAYPVCRTLVGDDCFDALVRDTLAVQASTSPNLHHYGNALPDVIAQSPLAHSLPYLADVARLEWCVHWAHYAPDAHVEAADATLLAQPADTIRAGLIEGAQWVASRWPVVSIWRAHQPGETIALNAIDLGVGEAAAIAVRGHRVAVLDLDPLTAAFLAACEAETTLQAALEITLAERPDFDLTACLSGLYRSGLLALPTFAPLTRLRATFDRLAGPQSTLCSIILLIARAYLFYVFFRSGLTKLHDWDTTVLLFTEEYKVPLLPPALAAALGTFGELVFPSLMLAGIVPRLAAAGLFFVNVVAAVSYWANLSASAIEFHFVWGVLIALVATLSFAASAGVLAAIGATTLLTACAWGDSSTASGARMLDDSLLSYQVKAALDQDTALSTRQIRIRSNPDGKVTLTGWVDTPEMARRAGEDVKRFVDPAKLDNQLRVLSRMQVLGGGPYIPAGLPPEAPASAPAAR
;
A
#
# COMPACT_ATOMS: atom_id res chain seq x y z
N MET A 1 -11.93 -23.88 3.18
CA MET A 1 -10.54 -24.24 3.55
C MET A 1 -10.56 -25.12 4.78
N GLN A 2 -9.59 -26.01 4.96
CA GLN A 2 -9.45 -26.82 6.18
C GLN A 2 -9.42 -25.90 7.42
N THR A 3 -10.24 -26.24 8.41
CA THR A 3 -10.41 -25.50 9.66
C THR A 3 -9.55 -26.07 10.79
N ALA A 4 -8.81 -27.14 10.53
CA ALA A 4 -7.98 -27.84 11.51
C ALA A 4 -6.65 -28.24 10.88
N LEU A 5 -5.62 -28.42 11.71
CA LEU A 5 -4.29 -28.84 11.28
C LEU A 5 -4.34 -30.26 10.69
N PRO A 6 -3.71 -30.50 9.52
CA PRO A 6 -3.57 -31.83 8.96
C PRO A 6 -2.76 -32.76 9.89
N THR A 7 -3.14 -34.03 9.98
CA THR A 7 -2.39 -35.05 10.74
C THR A 7 -1.15 -35.53 9.98
N CYS A 8 -0.24 -34.62 9.66
CA CYS A 8 1.03 -34.88 8.97
C CYS A 8 2.06 -33.81 9.36
N ALA A 9 3.32 -33.99 8.94
CA ALA A 9 4.37 -33.02 9.24
C ALA A 9 4.14 -31.68 8.53
N GLY A 10 4.27 -30.58 9.28
CA GLY A 10 4.35 -29.22 8.75
C GLY A 10 5.76 -28.66 8.85
N ALA A 11 5.92 -27.39 8.54
CA ALA A 11 7.20 -26.69 8.66
C ALA A 11 7.03 -25.28 9.23
N GLY A 12 7.97 -24.87 10.08
CA GLY A 12 8.09 -23.48 10.52
C GLY A 12 8.60 -22.59 9.38
N LEU A 13 7.88 -21.50 9.11
CA LEU A 13 8.27 -20.51 8.12
C LEU A 13 9.12 -19.41 8.74
N ARG A 14 10.11 -18.98 7.96
CA ARG A 14 11.03 -17.89 8.27
C ARG A 14 11.12 -16.99 7.03
N ALA A 15 11.59 -15.76 7.19
CA ALA A 15 11.66 -14.78 6.11
C ALA A 15 12.27 -15.32 4.79
N PRO A 16 13.37 -16.12 4.80
CA PRO A 16 13.94 -16.68 3.57
C PRO A 16 13.03 -17.66 2.81
N HIS A 17 12.01 -18.23 3.45
CA HIS A 17 11.10 -19.19 2.82
C HIS A 17 10.00 -18.51 1.99
N PHE A 18 9.65 -17.26 2.31
CA PHE A 18 8.52 -16.56 1.68
C PHE A 18 8.66 -16.40 0.17
N PRO A 19 9.82 -16.00 -0.40
CA PRO A 19 9.96 -15.92 -1.84
C PRO A 19 9.63 -17.25 -2.54
N ALA A 20 10.20 -18.35 -2.05
CA ALA A 20 9.96 -19.68 -2.64
C ALA A 20 8.50 -20.14 -2.50
N LEU A 21 7.82 -19.79 -1.40
CA LEU A 21 6.40 -20.07 -1.19
C LEU A 21 5.51 -19.24 -2.13
N LEU A 22 5.76 -17.93 -2.22
CA LEU A 22 4.99 -17.00 -3.07
C LEU A 22 5.16 -17.33 -4.55
N HIS A 23 6.33 -17.81 -4.97
CA HIS A 23 6.58 -18.27 -6.33
C HIS A 23 6.11 -19.72 -6.59
N GLY A 24 5.50 -20.37 -5.60
CA GLY A 24 5.00 -21.75 -5.71
C GLY A 24 6.10 -22.81 -5.87
N GLN A 25 7.36 -22.47 -5.58
CA GLN A 25 8.53 -23.33 -5.70
C GLN A 25 8.67 -24.29 -4.50
N ALA A 26 8.10 -23.93 -3.36
CA ALA A 26 8.00 -24.78 -2.17
C ALA A 26 6.54 -24.90 -1.72
N ARG A 27 6.13 -26.07 -1.23
CA ARG A 27 4.82 -26.30 -0.61
C ARG A 27 4.97 -27.26 0.56
N PHE A 28 4.39 -26.88 1.70
CA PHE A 28 4.29 -27.75 2.87
C PHE A 28 2.83 -28.19 3.05
N PRO A 29 2.56 -29.34 3.69
CA PRO A 29 1.19 -29.74 3.99
C PRO A 29 0.45 -28.72 4.87
N TRP A 30 1.20 -28.06 5.76
CA TRP A 30 0.81 -26.88 6.51
C TRP A 30 2.07 -26.17 7.01
N ALA A 31 1.91 -24.92 7.40
CA ALA A 31 2.99 -24.04 7.82
C ALA A 31 2.71 -23.44 9.20
N GLU A 32 3.74 -23.22 10.00
CA GLU A 32 3.65 -22.45 11.24
C GLU A 32 4.45 -21.15 11.12
N VAL A 33 3.93 -20.06 11.67
CA VAL A 33 4.60 -18.76 11.71
C VAL A 33 4.53 -18.16 13.10
N HIS A 34 5.54 -17.36 13.48
CA HIS A 34 5.45 -16.59 14.73
C HIS A 34 4.53 -15.37 14.52
N SER A 35 3.51 -15.23 15.36
CA SER A 35 2.43 -14.26 15.21
C SER A 35 2.93 -12.81 15.21
N GLU A 36 3.92 -12.53 16.06
CA GLU A 36 4.49 -11.22 16.36
C GLU A 36 5.07 -10.54 15.10
N ASN A 37 5.57 -11.34 14.16
CA ASN A 37 6.15 -10.86 12.89
C ASN A 37 5.09 -10.37 11.88
N TYR A 38 3.79 -10.58 12.16
CA TYR A 38 2.69 -10.29 11.23
C TYR A 38 1.52 -9.55 11.86
N LEU A 39 1.67 -9.04 13.09
CA LEU A 39 0.56 -8.39 13.83
C LEU A 39 0.00 -7.16 13.09
N TYR A 40 0.85 -6.48 12.34
CA TYR A 40 0.51 -5.28 11.61
C TYR A 40 0.47 -5.54 10.11
N GLY A 41 0.13 -4.51 9.32
CA GLY A 41 -0.10 -4.62 7.89
C GLY A 41 1.17 -4.82 7.05
N GLY A 42 1.10 -4.33 5.82
CA GLY A 42 2.26 -4.21 4.96
C GLY A 42 2.72 -5.52 4.31
N PRO A 43 3.92 -5.51 3.69
CA PRO A 43 4.45 -6.64 2.95
C PRO A 43 4.48 -7.98 3.70
N ALA A 44 4.85 -7.99 4.99
CA ALA A 44 4.92 -9.22 5.78
C ALA A 44 3.55 -9.91 5.86
N ARG A 45 2.52 -9.17 6.30
CA ARG A 45 1.16 -9.71 6.44
C ARG A 45 0.56 -10.07 5.10
N ALA A 46 0.79 -9.27 4.06
CA ALA A 46 0.35 -9.61 2.72
C ALA A 46 0.98 -10.92 2.20
N ALA A 47 2.27 -11.15 2.47
CA ALA A 47 2.95 -12.39 2.14
C ALA A 47 2.38 -13.59 2.91
N LEU A 48 2.03 -13.41 4.19
CA LEU A 48 1.35 -14.43 4.99
C LEU A 48 -0.03 -14.79 4.43
N LEU A 49 -0.84 -13.78 4.09
CA LEU A 49 -2.17 -13.99 3.50
C LEU A 49 -2.07 -14.71 2.17
N ALA A 50 -1.11 -14.35 1.31
CA ALA A 50 -0.85 -15.07 0.06
C ALA A 50 -0.40 -16.52 0.31
N ALA A 51 0.46 -16.78 1.30
CA ALA A 51 0.82 -18.15 1.66
C ALA A 51 -0.40 -18.96 2.16
N ARG A 52 -1.27 -18.31 2.95
CA ARG A 52 -2.51 -18.87 3.50
C ARG A 52 -3.51 -19.27 2.41
N GLU A 53 -3.51 -18.61 1.25
CA GLU A 53 -4.33 -19.00 0.09
C GLU A 53 -4.03 -20.41 -0.43
N HIS A 54 -2.81 -20.91 -0.20
CA HIS A 54 -2.33 -22.16 -0.77
C HIS A 54 -2.18 -23.31 0.24
N GLN A 55 -2.02 -23.02 1.53
CA GLN A 55 -1.84 -24.03 2.59
C GLN A 55 -2.43 -23.56 3.93
N PRO A 56 -2.80 -24.50 4.84
CA PRO A 56 -3.13 -24.15 6.22
C PRO A 56 -1.94 -23.51 6.94
N VAL A 57 -2.24 -22.53 7.80
CA VAL A 57 -1.26 -21.82 8.63
C VAL A 57 -1.64 -21.97 10.10
N SER A 58 -0.67 -22.31 10.94
CA SER A 58 -0.72 -22.17 12.41
C SER A 58 -0.06 -20.86 12.82
N LEU A 59 -0.67 -20.13 13.74
CA LEU A 59 -0.07 -18.96 14.37
C LEU A 59 0.50 -19.37 15.73
N HIS A 60 1.80 -19.18 15.93
CA HIS A 60 2.48 -19.51 17.16
C HIS A 60 2.95 -18.23 17.84
N GLY A 61 2.50 -17.97 19.07
CA GLY A 61 2.86 -16.77 19.83
C GLY A 61 4.18 -16.94 20.57
N VAL A 62 4.88 -15.81 20.76
CA VAL A 62 6.08 -15.72 21.62
C VAL A 62 5.97 -14.56 22.61
N GLY A 63 4.78 -13.97 22.75
CA GLY A 63 4.60 -12.64 23.30
C GLY A 63 3.48 -12.48 24.32
N MET A 64 2.50 -13.38 24.41
CA MET A 64 1.34 -13.16 25.29
C MET A 64 1.69 -13.21 26.79
N GLY A 65 2.73 -13.96 27.17
CA GLY A 65 3.15 -14.13 28.56
C GLY A 65 2.04 -14.66 29.44
N LEU A 66 1.50 -15.84 29.10
CA LEU A 66 0.35 -16.46 29.78
C LEU A 66 0.61 -16.71 31.28
N GLY A 67 1.88 -16.81 31.68
CA GLY A 67 2.34 -16.92 33.05
C GLY A 67 2.37 -15.63 33.86
N ASN A 68 2.29 -14.45 33.22
CA ASN A 68 2.45 -13.15 33.88
C ASN A 68 1.43 -12.97 35.03
N ALA A 69 1.93 -12.74 36.25
CA ALA A 69 1.09 -12.58 37.43
C ALA A 69 0.29 -11.27 37.43
N ASP A 70 0.82 -10.22 36.78
CA ASP A 70 0.13 -8.94 36.55
C ASP A 70 -0.97 -9.04 35.46
N GLY A 71 -1.16 -10.22 34.87
CA GLY A 71 -2.11 -10.49 33.80
C GLY A 71 -1.61 -10.14 32.39
N LEU A 72 -2.50 -10.35 31.42
CA LEU A 72 -2.21 -10.16 29.99
C LEU A 72 -2.09 -8.69 29.58
N ASP A 73 -1.21 -8.42 28.62
CA ASP A 73 -1.33 -7.23 27.76
C ASP A 73 -2.51 -7.44 26.79
N VAL A 74 -3.62 -6.77 27.09
CA VAL A 74 -4.87 -6.92 26.33
C VAL A 74 -4.74 -6.35 24.92
N GLU A 75 -3.93 -5.32 24.71
CA GLU A 75 -3.75 -4.71 23.38
C GLU A 75 -2.96 -5.65 22.48
N HIS A 76 -1.92 -6.28 23.02
CA HIS A 76 -1.17 -7.30 22.31
C HIS A 76 -2.05 -8.50 21.90
N VAL A 77 -2.88 -9.02 22.81
CA VAL A 77 -3.80 -10.13 22.48
C VAL A 77 -4.87 -9.72 21.46
N ARG A 78 -5.34 -8.46 21.49
CA ARG A 78 -6.26 -7.94 20.46
C ARG A 78 -5.57 -7.82 19.10
N ALA A 79 -4.29 -7.46 19.03
CA ALA A 79 -3.54 -7.46 17.79
C ALA A 79 -3.43 -8.88 17.21
N ILE A 80 -3.17 -9.89 18.05
CA ILE A 80 -3.17 -11.30 17.64
C ILE A 80 -4.59 -11.72 17.17
N ALA A 81 -5.66 -11.28 17.85
CA ALA A 81 -7.03 -11.55 17.42
C ALA A 81 -7.32 -10.96 16.03
N ALA A 82 -6.93 -9.72 15.77
CA ALA A 82 -7.09 -9.08 14.47
C ALA A 82 -6.29 -9.77 13.36
N LEU A 83 -5.07 -10.25 13.67
CA LEU A 83 -4.30 -11.09 12.76
C LEU A 83 -5.04 -12.41 12.49
N ALA A 84 -5.53 -13.06 13.55
CA ALA A 84 -6.23 -14.33 13.48
C ALA A 84 -7.55 -14.26 12.71
N ASP A 85 -8.24 -13.11 12.74
CA ASP A 85 -9.45 -12.86 11.94
C ASP A 85 -9.11 -12.69 10.45
N ALA A 86 -8.00 -12.03 10.12
CA ALA A 86 -7.57 -11.86 8.74
C ALA A 86 -6.99 -13.16 8.13
N VAL A 87 -6.19 -13.90 8.89
CA VAL A 87 -5.51 -15.11 8.41
C VAL A 87 -6.42 -16.34 8.46
N ALA A 88 -7.41 -16.36 9.36
CA ALA A 88 -8.21 -17.55 9.66
C ALA A 88 -7.33 -18.81 9.81
N PRO A 89 -6.40 -18.82 10.79
CA PRO A 89 -5.44 -19.91 10.96
C PRO A 89 -6.13 -21.20 11.41
N ALA A 90 -5.47 -22.33 11.15
CA ALA A 90 -5.92 -23.65 11.53
C ALA A 90 -5.73 -23.94 13.03
N ALA A 91 -4.76 -23.27 13.68
CA ALA A 91 -4.52 -23.32 15.11
C ALA A 91 -3.85 -22.01 15.57
N ILE A 92 -3.98 -21.72 16.86
CA ILE A 92 -3.18 -20.71 17.55
C ILE A 92 -2.54 -21.38 18.76
N SER A 93 -1.22 -21.30 18.86
CA SER A 93 -0.43 -21.81 19.97
C SER A 93 0.34 -20.69 20.69
N GLU A 94 0.73 -20.93 21.93
CA GLU A 94 1.54 -20.01 22.74
C GLU A 94 2.27 -20.78 23.84
N HIS A 95 3.38 -20.22 24.33
CA HIS A 95 4.22 -20.81 25.35
C HIS A 95 3.66 -20.64 26.77
N LEU A 96 3.87 -21.67 27.60
CA LEU A 96 3.69 -21.63 29.04
C LEU A 96 4.87 -20.90 29.70
N CYS A 97 4.94 -19.58 29.49
CA CYS A 97 5.97 -18.74 30.06
C CYS A 97 5.41 -17.42 30.58
N PHE A 98 6.20 -16.72 31.36
CA PHE A 98 6.02 -15.28 31.60
C PHE A 98 7.13 -14.51 30.85
N ASN A 99 6.94 -13.22 30.68
CA ASN A 99 7.89 -12.36 29.94
C ASN A 99 7.88 -10.91 30.45
N ARG A 100 7.12 -10.61 31.50
CA ARG A 100 6.92 -9.25 31.99
C ARG A 100 6.78 -9.25 33.50
N SER A 101 7.25 -8.18 34.13
CA SER A 101 6.97 -7.83 35.51
C SER A 101 6.81 -6.31 35.61
N GLY A 102 5.64 -5.82 36.02
CA GLY A 102 5.31 -4.40 35.98
C GLY A 102 5.42 -3.83 34.56
N ALA A 103 6.26 -2.80 34.39
CA ALA A 103 6.50 -2.14 33.11
C ALA A 103 7.67 -2.73 32.29
N GLN A 104 8.43 -3.67 32.85
CA GLN A 104 9.61 -4.24 32.19
C GLN A 104 9.22 -5.48 31.38
N VAL A 105 9.60 -5.50 30.10
CA VAL A 105 9.40 -6.65 29.19
C VAL A 105 10.75 -7.27 28.85
N VAL A 106 10.80 -8.60 28.92
CA VAL A 106 11.92 -9.43 28.46
C VAL A 106 11.46 -10.21 27.25
N ASN A 107 12.08 -10.01 26.09
CA ASN A 107 11.74 -10.71 24.85
C ASN A 107 12.35 -12.12 24.84
N ASP A 108 12.03 -12.93 25.85
CA ASP A 108 12.45 -14.33 26.01
C ASP A 108 11.38 -15.10 26.81
N LEU A 109 11.46 -16.43 26.81
CA LEU A 109 10.48 -17.32 27.44
C LEU A 109 10.92 -17.65 28.88
N LEU A 110 10.38 -16.93 29.87
CA LEU A 110 10.80 -17.10 31.26
C LEU A 110 10.01 -18.20 31.99
N PRO A 111 10.67 -19.04 32.82
CA PRO A 111 10.06 -20.21 33.42
C PRO A 111 9.33 -19.86 34.72
N LEU A 112 8.11 -20.36 34.88
CA LEU A 112 7.36 -20.22 36.12
C LEU A 112 7.47 -21.49 36.99
N PRO A 113 7.39 -21.36 38.33
CA PRO A 113 7.20 -22.51 39.21
C PRO A 113 5.85 -23.19 38.95
N TYR A 114 5.85 -24.51 38.77
CA TYR A 114 4.62 -25.29 38.65
C TYR A 114 3.99 -25.53 40.03
N SER A 115 3.25 -24.53 40.50
CA SER A 115 2.47 -24.55 41.73
C SER A 115 0.97 -24.39 41.44
N ARG A 116 0.12 -24.58 42.47
CA ARG A 116 -1.31 -24.29 42.37
C ARG A 116 -1.59 -22.81 42.09
N GLU A 117 -0.82 -21.90 42.70
CA GLU A 117 -0.92 -20.46 42.45
C GLU A 117 -0.68 -20.16 40.96
N SER A 118 0.42 -20.67 40.40
CA SER A 118 0.75 -20.47 38.99
C SER A 118 -0.30 -21.07 38.06
N LEU A 119 -0.84 -22.24 38.41
CA LEU A 119 -1.91 -22.87 37.64
C LEU A 119 -3.17 -21.99 37.60
N ASP A 120 -3.54 -21.37 38.73
CA ASP A 120 -4.69 -20.48 38.81
C ASP A 120 -4.51 -19.20 37.97
N VAL A 121 -3.31 -18.59 38.05
CA VAL A 121 -2.95 -17.41 37.23
C VAL A 121 -2.99 -17.73 35.75
N VAL A 122 -2.31 -18.82 35.33
CA VAL A 122 -2.28 -19.24 33.92
C VAL A 122 -3.67 -19.60 33.44
N CYS A 123 -4.51 -20.28 34.24
CA CYS A 123 -5.89 -20.57 33.87
C CYS A 123 -6.68 -19.29 33.59
N ALA A 124 -6.58 -18.29 34.47
CA ALA A 124 -7.28 -17.02 34.30
C ALA A 124 -6.82 -16.27 33.03
N ASN A 125 -5.51 -16.25 32.78
CA ASN A 125 -4.93 -15.64 31.59
C ASN A 125 -5.34 -16.38 30.31
N VAL A 126 -5.24 -17.71 30.27
CA VAL A 126 -5.66 -18.52 29.10
C VAL A 126 -7.15 -18.32 28.80
N MET A 127 -8.02 -18.33 29.82
CA MET A 127 -9.45 -18.07 29.63
C MET A 127 -9.68 -16.68 29.03
N ARG A 128 -9.02 -15.65 29.56
CA ARG A 128 -9.12 -14.28 29.05
C ARG A 128 -8.60 -14.14 27.63
N ALA A 129 -7.49 -14.81 27.29
CA ALA A 129 -6.95 -14.82 25.94
C ALA A 129 -7.92 -15.48 24.96
N GLN A 130 -8.44 -16.66 25.29
CA GLN A 130 -9.43 -17.36 24.47
C GLN A 130 -10.73 -16.56 24.32
N ASP A 131 -11.15 -15.84 25.36
CA ASP A 131 -12.32 -14.93 25.31
C ASP A 131 -12.11 -13.77 24.33
N ILE A 132 -10.89 -13.26 24.17
CA ILE A 132 -10.57 -12.21 23.20
C ILE A 132 -10.44 -12.81 21.79
N LEU A 133 -9.71 -13.93 21.67
CA LEU A 133 -9.42 -14.60 20.39
C LEU A 133 -10.63 -15.33 19.80
N LYS A 134 -11.66 -15.60 20.63
CA LYS A 134 -12.87 -16.37 20.29
C LYS A 134 -12.60 -17.78 19.75
N ARG A 135 -11.49 -18.38 20.18
CA ARG A 135 -11.05 -19.72 19.77
C ARG A 135 -10.14 -20.35 20.82
N PRO A 136 -10.06 -21.69 20.88
CA PRO A 136 -9.17 -22.37 21.82
C PRO A 136 -7.70 -22.19 21.42
N LEU A 137 -6.83 -22.11 22.43
CA LEU A 137 -5.37 -22.09 22.27
C LEU A 137 -4.78 -23.49 22.39
N LEU A 138 -3.59 -23.69 21.85
CA LEU A 138 -2.68 -24.78 22.23
C LEU A 138 -1.56 -24.22 23.11
N ILE A 139 -1.30 -24.83 24.26
CA ILE A 139 -0.27 -24.37 25.19
C ILE A 139 0.96 -25.25 25.10
N GLU A 140 2.12 -24.60 24.91
CA GLU A 140 3.42 -25.25 24.73
C GLU A 140 4.26 -25.28 26.00
N ASN A 141 4.91 -26.42 26.26
CA ASN A 141 5.94 -26.54 27.29
C ASN A 141 7.28 -25.97 26.83
N ILE A 142 7.99 -25.25 27.70
CA ILE A 142 9.25 -24.57 27.35
C ILE A 142 10.48 -25.35 27.83
N ALA A 143 11.62 -25.11 27.19
CA ALA A 143 12.92 -25.40 27.79
C ALA A 143 13.20 -24.38 28.91
N ALA A 144 13.61 -24.83 30.08
CA ALA A 144 13.95 -23.98 31.21
C ALA A 144 15.44 -24.11 31.56
N TYR A 145 16.09 -23.00 31.91
CA TYR A 145 17.49 -22.97 32.36
C TYR A 145 17.65 -22.69 33.86
N ILE A 146 16.52 -22.49 34.55
CA ILE A 146 16.45 -22.35 36.01
C ILE A 146 15.48 -23.41 36.53
N ASP A 147 15.91 -24.16 37.56
CA ASP A 147 15.07 -25.17 38.19
C ASP A 147 14.08 -24.55 39.18
N CYS A 148 12.90 -24.18 38.68
CA CYS A 148 11.85 -23.57 39.48
C CYS A 148 11.21 -24.52 40.51
N ARG A 149 11.52 -25.83 40.50
CA ARG A 149 11.03 -26.77 41.55
C ARG A 149 11.58 -26.42 42.92
N THR A 150 12.72 -25.74 42.99
CA THR A 150 13.32 -25.26 44.24
C THR A 150 12.57 -24.09 44.87
N LEU A 151 11.62 -23.50 44.15
CA LEU A 151 10.85 -22.32 44.55
C LEU A 151 9.47 -22.65 45.12
N VAL A 152 9.08 -23.93 45.12
CA VAL A 152 7.74 -24.39 45.51
C VAL A 152 7.83 -25.37 46.67
N ASP A 153 6.92 -25.24 47.63
CA ASP A 153 6.75 -26.23 48.69
C ASP A 153 6.30 -27.58 48.11
N ALA A 154 6.80 -28.68 48.67
CA ALA A 154 6.52 -30.03 48.16
C ALA A 154 5.02 -30.37 48.10
N ASP A 155 4.21 -29.82 49.01
CA ASP A 155 2.75 -30.05 49.07
C ASP A 155 1.96 -29.25 48.02
N ASP A 156 2.56 -28.21 47.45
CA ASP A 156 1.97 -27.34 46.41
C ASP A 156 2.59 -27.54 45.03
N ALA A 157 3.68 -28.30 44.92
CA ALA A 157 4.34 -28.65 43.68
C ALA A 157 3.46 -29.54 42.79
N VAL A 158 3.41 -29.21 41.50
CA VAL A 158 2.70 -29.96 40.47
C VAL A 158 3.72 -30.41 39.42
N SER A 159 3.66 -31.67 38.98
CA SER A 159 4.51 -32.12 37.86
C SER A 159 4.14 -31.35 36.58
N GLU A 160 5.10 -31.15 35.68
CA GLU A 160 4.86 -30.46 34.41
C GLU A 160 3.68 -31.05 33.61
N GLY A 161 3.64 -32.39 33.52
CA GLY A 161 2.58 -33.09 32.79
C GLY A 161 1.20 -32.92 33.47
N ALA A 162 1.15 -33.00 34.80
CA ALA A 162 -0.07 -32.77 35.55
C ALA A 162 -0.53 -31.30 35.44
N PHE A 163 0.41 -30.35 35.41
CA PHE A 163 0.13 -28.93 35.24
C PHE A 163 -0.53 -28.66 33.87
N LEU A 164 0.06 -29.15 32.77
CA LEU A 164 -0.48 -29.00 31.42
C LEU A 164 -1.85 -29.68 31.26
N THR A 165 -2.00 -30.92 31.75
CA THR A 165 -3.28 -31.64 31.71
C THR A 165 -4.36 -30.93 32.53
N ALA A 166 -4.02 -30.43 33.73
CA ALA A 166 -4.96 -29.70 34.56
C ALA A 166 -5.37 -28.37 33.93
N LEU A 167 -4.40 -27.63 33.35
CA LEU A 167 -4.64 -26.39 32.63
C LEU A 167 -5.63 -26.63 31.48
N ALA A 168 -5.32 -27.57 30.58
CA ALA A 168 -6.16 -27.92 29.44
C ALA A 168 -7.58 -28.33 29.85
N ARG A 169 -7.73 -29.14 30.91
CA ARG A 169 -9.06 -29.54 31.41
C ARG A 169 -9.85 -28.40 32.03
N ARG A 170 -9.20 -27.43 32.67
CA ARG A 170 -9.85 -26.30 33.35
C ARG A 170 -10.28 -25.21 32.37
N THR A 171 -9.52 -24.99 31.31
CA THR A 171 -9.71 -23.85 30.38
C THR A 171 -10.27 -24.26 29.03
N GLY A 172 -10.22 -25.56 28.69
CA GLY A 172 -10.57 -26.06 27.37
C GLY A 172 -9.51 -25.83 26.30
N CYS A 173 -8.31 -25.36 26.65
CA CYS A 173 -7.19 -25.29 25.71
C CYS A 173 -6.66 -26.69 25.37
N GLY A 174 -5.96 -26.83 24.25
CA GLY A 174 -5.17 -28.01 23.93
C GLY A 174 -3.72 -27.89 24.37
N ILE A 175 -2.94 -28.93 24.12
CA ILE A 175 -1.51 -28.99 24.40
C ILE A 175 -0.76 -29.05 23.06
N LEU A 176 0.21 -28.16 22.91
CA LEU A 176 1.29 -28.31 21.94
C LEU A 176 2.46 -28.92 22.71
N LEU A 177 2.85 -30.14 22.35
CA LEU A 177 3.87 -30.87 23.10
C LEU A 177 5.21 -30.79 22.39
N ASP A 178 6.13 -29.98 22.89
CA ASP A 178 7.50 -29.95 22.37
C ASP A 178 8.34 -31.02 23.05
N LEU A 179 8.74 -32.05 22.28
CA LEU A 179 9.53 -33.17 22.77
C LEU A 179 11.01 -32.83 22.95
N ASN A 180 11.52 -31.82 22.22
CA ASN A 180 12.87 -31.32 22.39
C ASN A 180 12.99 -30.60 23.74
N ASN A 181 12.03 -29.77 24.11
CA ASN A 181 11.98 -29.06 25.39
C ASN A 181 11.92 -30.03 26.57
N LEU A 182 11.11 -31.10 26.48
CA LEU A 182 11.11 -32.15 27.49
C LEU A 182 12.49 -32.82 27.62
N TYR A 183 13.15 -33.11 26.50
CA TYR A 183 14.47 -33.73 26.51
C TYR A 183 15.54 -32.80 27.08
N VAL A 184 15.52 -31.52 26.70
CA VAL A 184 16.40 -30.47 27.23
C VAL A 184 16.23 -30.36 28.76
N ASN A 185 14.99 -30.23 29.23
CA ASN A 185 14.68 -30.17 30.65
C ASN A 185 15.12 -31.45 31.38
N SER A 186 15.02 -32.60 30.72
CA SER A 186 15.44 -33.87 31.30
C SER A 186 16.93 -33.92 31.59
N VAL A 187 17.75 -33.45 30.63
CA VAL A 187 19.20 -33.41 30.76
C VAL A 187 19.64 -32.32 31.72
N ASN A 188 19.03 -31.13 31.66
CA ASN A 188 19.42 -29.98 32.47
C ASN A 188 19.01 -30.13 33.95
N HIS A 189 17.84 -30.71 34.23
CA HIS A 189 17.25 -30.74 35.58
C HIS A 189 17.08 -32.14 36.17
N GLY A 190 17.42 -33.20 35.42
CA GLY A 190 17.31 -34.58 35.89
C GLY A 190 15.86 -35.09 36.04
N VAL A 191 14.88 -34.44 35.41
CA VAL A 191 13.50 -34.95 35.31
C VAL A 191 13.44 -35.97 34.17
N THR A 192 12.77 -37.11 34.34
CA THR A 192 12.65 -38.05 33.20
C THR A 192 11.52 -37.64 32.27
N VAL A 193 11.72 -37.70 30.95
CA VAL A 193 10.66 -37.42 29.96
C VAL A 193 9.45 -38.33 30.20
N GLU A 194 9.69 -39.59 30.54
CA GLU A 194 8.66 -40.58 30.86
C GLU A 194 7.78 -40.13 32.03
N SER A 195 8.36 -39.52 33.07
CA SER A 195 7.60 -39.03 34.21
C SER A 195 6.65 -37.88 33.83
N VAL A 196 7.07 -36.98 32.93
CA VAL A 196 6.22 -35.89 32.46
C VAL A 196 5.10 -36.44 31.57
N LEU A 197 5.45 -37.31 30.62
CA LEU A 197 4.50 -37.90 29.68
C LEU A 197 3.46 -38.82 30.36
N ALA A 198 3.77 -39.38 31.53
CA ALA A 198 2.82 -40.22 32.28
C ALA A 198 1.57 -39.46 32.73
N ASP A 199 1.70 -38.16 33.00
CA ASP A 199 0.61 -37.29 33.47
C ASP A 199 -0.08 -36.52 32.33
N ILE A 200 0.46 -36.57 31.10
CA ILE A 200 -0.15 -35.93 29.92
C ILE A 200 -1.27 -36.81 29.37
N ASP A 201 -2.47 -36.24 29.25
CA ASP A 201 -3.59 -36.86 28.55
C ASP A 201 -3.39 -36.77 27.02
N PRO A 202 -3.14 -37.88 26.30
CA PRO A 202 -2.84 -37.83 24.86
C PRO A 202 -3.98 -37.28 24.01
N ALA A 203 -5.22 -37.30 24.53
CA ALA A 203 -6.39 -36.75 23.85
C ALA A 203 -6.39 -35.22 23.81
N LEU A 204 -5.63 -34.56 24.70
CA LEU A 204 -5.51 -33.09 24.76
C LEU A 204 -4.39 -32.57 23.85
N VAL A 205 -3.52 -33.44 23.33
CA VAL A 205 -2.37 -33.06 22.49
C VAL A 205 -2.80 -32.81 21.04
N GLY A 206 -2.93 -31.53 20.69
CA GLY A 206 -3.30 -31.06 19.35
C GLY A 206 -2.13 -31.03 18.37
N GLU A 207 -0.92 -30.74 18.87
CA GLU A 207 0.28 -30.55 18.06
C GLU A 207 1.53 -31.07 18.78
N ILE A 208 2.57 -31.44 18.01
CA ILE A 208 3.86 -31.88 18.53
C ILE A 208 4.95 -31.15 17.78
N HIS A 209 5.86 -30.49 18.51
CA HIS A 209 7.06 -29.91 17.95
C HIS A 209 8.27 -30.84 18.08
N LEU A 210 9.16 -30.72 17.09
CA LEU A 210 10.40 -31.47 16.98
C LEU A 210 11.50 -30.53 16.51
N ALA A 211 12.50 -30.36 17.36
CA ALA A 211 13.65 -29.51 17.10
C ALA A 211 14.96 -30.18 17.52
N GLY A 212 16.06 -29.49 17.23
CA GLY A 212 17.39 -29.82 17.75
C GLY A 212 17.89 -28.76 18.72
N PHE A 213 18.73 -29.18 19.65
CA PHE A 213 19.36 -28.34 20.66
C PHE A 213 20.85 -28.10 20.34
N SER A 214 21.43 -27.08 20.98
CA SER A 214 22.88 -26.87 21.06
C SER A 214 23.38 -27.16 22.48
N VAL A 215 24.71 -27.11 22.68
CA VAL A 215 25.33 -27.27 24.00
C VAL A 215 26.11 -26.01 24.31
N GLU A 216 25.80 -25.36 25.44
CA GLU A 216 26.50 -24.19 25.95
C GLU A 216 26.83 -24.41 27.43
N ASP A 217 28.10 -24.28 27.79
CA ASP A 217 28.64 -24.50 29.14
C ASP A 217 28.28 -25.84 29.81
N GLY A 218 27.84 -26.85 29.05
CA GLY A 218 27.38 -28.15 29.57
C GLY A 218 25.89 -28.20 29.93
N MET A 219 25.05 -27.43 29.25
CA MET A 219 23.57 -27.47 29.30
C MET A 219 23.12 -27.54 27.87
N LEU A 220 22.01 -28.21 27.66
CA LEU A 220 21.35 -28.19 26.37
C LEU A 220 20.55 -26.89 26.27
N ILE A 221 20.76 -26.16 25.18
CA ILE A 221 20.06 -24.93 24.88
C ILE A 221 19.15 -25.19 23.70
N ASP A 222 17.89 -24.81 23.85
CA ASP A 222 16.94 -24.92 22.79
C ASP A 222 17.14 -23.77 21.79
N THR A 223 17.66 -24.09 20.60
CA THR A 223 17.97 -23.06 19.58
C THR A 223 17.17 -23.23 18.30
N HIS A 224 16.45 -24.34 18.11
CA HIS A 224 15.74 -24.71 16.89
C HIS A 224 16.56 -24.53 15.59
N SER A 225 17.90 -24.51 15.73
CA SER A 225 18.86 -24.18 14.67
C SER A 225 19.68 -25.39 14.24
N ALA A 226 19.50 -26.51 14.94
CA ALA A 226 20.13 -27.79 14.65
C ALA A 226 19.12 -28.80 14.11
N PRO A 227 19.57 -29.79 13.31
CA PRO A 227 18.76 -30.95 12.97
C PRO A 227 18.24 -31.66 14.23
N VAL A 228 17.06 -32.28 14.12
CA VAL A 228 16.46 -33.04 15.23
C VAL A 228 17.40 -34.17 15.65
N HIS A 229 17.77 -34.18 16.93
CA HIS A 229 18.71 -35.14 17.48
C HIS A 229 18.08 -36.52 17.67
N ALA A 230 18.88 -37.58 17.55
CA ALA A 230 18.40 -38.97 17.63
C ALA A 230 17.59 -39.32 18.91
N PRO A 231 17.96 -38.83 20.12
CA PRO A 231 17.16 -39.04 21.31
C PRO A 231 15.76 -38.43 21.22
N VAL A 232 15.63 -37.26 20.59
CA VAL A 232 14.34 -36.57 20.39
C VAL A 232 13.48 -37.34 19.37
N TRP A 233 14.07 -37.84 18.29
CA TRP A 233 13.37 -38.73 17.34
C TRP A 233 12.79 -39.98 18.00
N ALA A 234 13.47 -40.55 19.00
CA ALA A 234 12.98 -41.73 19.71
C ALA A 234 11.67 -41.45 20.48
N LEU A 235 11.49 -40.22 20.97
CA LEU A 235 10.29 -39.79 21.72
C LEU A 235 9.03 -39.73 20.84
N CYS A 236 9.16 -39.50 19.53
CA CYS A 236 8.03 -39.45 18.58
C CYS A 236 7.15 -40.72 18.60
N CYS A 237 7.74 -41.85 18.98
CA CYS A 237 7.01 -43.12 19.05
C CYS A 237 6.03 -43.18 20.23
N TRP A 238 6.10 -42.26 21.20
CA TRP A 238 5.26 -42.27 22.40
C TRP A 238 3.77 -42.21 22.08
N LYS A 239 3.32 -41.25 21.24
CA LYS A 239 1.90 -41.09 20.86
C LYS A 239 1.33 -42.34 20.17
N LYS A 240 2.14 -43.03 19.34
CA LYS A 240 1.74 -44.28 18.68
C LYS A 240 1.48 -45.43 19.66
N ARG A 241 2.13 -45.42 20.84
CA ARG A 241 2.06 -46.52 21.82
C ARG A 241 1.02 -46.30 22.93
N HIS A 242 0.56 -45.07 23.17
CA HIS A 242 -0.23 -44.70 24.36
C HIS A 242 -1.68 -44.29 24.09
N ALA A 243 -2.28 -44.75 22.98
CA ALA A 243 -3.75 -44.86 22.92
C ALA A 243 -4.26 -45.88 23.96
N PRO A 244 -5.40 -45.63 24.60
CA PRO A 244 -5.55 -45.54 26.05
C PRO A 244 -5.20 -46.84 26.79
N ARG A 245 -4.24 -46.79 27.72
CA ARG A 245 -4.13 -47.70 28.87
C ARG A 245 -3.69 -46.93 30.12
N ARG A 246 -4.36 -47.23 31.23
CA ARG A 246 -4.43 -46.44 32.47
C ARG A 246 -3.14 -46.47 33.32
N CYS A 247 -2.74 -45.28 33.77
CA CYS A 247 -2.19 -44.82 35.07
C CYS A 247 -1.21 -45.66 35.91
N TRP A 248 -0.12 -45.01 36.38
CA TRP A 248 0.53 -45.26 37.69
C TRP A 248 1.22 -43.97 38.24
N ILE A 249 1.35 -43.84 39.58
CA ILE A 249 1.68 -42.61 40.34
C ILE A 249 3.10 -42.62 40.95
N ALA A 250 3.76 -41.45 40.82
CA ALA A 250 4.77 -40.72 41.61
C ALA A 250 5.79 -41.40 42.57
N THR A 251 7.03 -40.91 42.47
CA THR A 251 8.01 -40.80 43.57
C THR A 251 8.10 -39.33 43.98
N PRO A 252 8.02 -38.95 45.28
CA PRO A 252 8.11 -37.55 45.68
C PRO A 252 9.57 -37.04 45.57
N PRO A 253 9.79 -35.77 45.21
CA PRO A 253 11.10 -35.14 45.31
C PRO A 253 11.53 -34.96 46.78
N PRO A 254 12.84 -34.87 47.07
CA PRO A 254 13.33 -34.64 48.42
C PRO A 254 12.90 -33.27 48.96
N PRO A 255 12.68 -33.12 50.28
CA PRO A 255 12.24 -31.87 50.88
C PRO A 255 13.39 -30.85 50.87
N CYS A 256 13.27 -29.80 50.07
CA CYS A 256 14.12 -28.63 50.17
C CYS A 256 13.40 -27.59 51.04
N ARG A 257 13.99 -27.24 52.19
CA ARG A 257 13.47 -26.19 53.08
C ARG A 257 13.89 -24.82 52.55
N SER A 258 13.20 -24.34 51.53
CA SER A 258 13.17 -22.92 51.15
C SER A 258 11.73 -22.46 51.28
N HIS A 259 11.50 -21.26 51.81
CA HIS A 259 10.15 -20.69 51.87
C HIS A 259 9.62 -20.60 50.44
N ALA A 260 8.40 -21.12 50.17
CA ALA A 260 7.77 -20.97 48.87
C ALA A 260 7.76 -19.51 48.42
N MET A 261 8.23 -19.27 47.21
CA MET A 261 8.23 -17.96 46.59
C MET A 261 6.92 -17.75 45.86
N ARG A 262 6.26 -16.62 46.12
CA ARG A 262 5.07 -16.20 45.39
C ARG A 262 5.42 -15.93 43.93
N LEU A 263 4.51 -16.22 43.01
CA LEU A 263 4.75 -16.01 41.58
C LEU A 263 5.15 -14.55 41.23
N PRO A 264 4.45 -13.49 41.69
CA PRO A 264 4.87 -12.10 41.42
C PRO A 264 6.27 -11.76 41.92
N ASP A 265 6.67 -12.31 43.08
CA ASP A 265 7.99 -12.06 43.66
C ASP A 265 9.09 -12.72 42.81
N TRP A 266 8.82 -13.93 42.30
CA TRP A 266 9.70 -14.63 41.38
C TRP A 266 9.86 -13.87 40.06
N GLU A 267 8.76 -13.40 39.47
CA GLU A 267 8.79 -12.64 38.22
C GLU A 267 9.60 -11.36 38.38
N ALA A 268 9.36 -10.59 39.45
CA ALA A 268 10.09 -9.37 39.74
C ALA A 268 11.58 -9.63 39.98
N GLN A 269 11.93 -10.70 40.70
CA GLN A 269 13.31 -11.08 40.96
C GLN A 269 14.04 -11.47 39.67
N LEU A 270 13.45 -12.34 38.84
CA LEU A 270 14.10 -12.80 37.61
C LEU A 270 14.20 -11.67 36.59
N VAL A 271 13.13 -10.92 36.34
CA VAL A 271 13.18 -9.78 35.39
C VAL A 271 14.20 -8.76 35.85
N GLY A 272 14.22 -8.42 37.15
CA GLY A 272 15.21 -7.50 37.72
C GLY A 272 16.65 -8.01 37.57
N ALA A 273 16.89 -9.30 37.75
CA ALA A 273 18.20 -9.89 37.50
C ALA A 273 18.61 -9.80 36.02
N LEU A 274 17.69 -10.05 35.08
CA LEU A 274 17.99 -10.04 33.65
C LEU A 274 18.18 -8.64 33.05
N THR A 275 17.59 -7.62 33.67
CA THR A 275 17.73 -6.22 33.22
C THR A 275 18.83 -5.46 33.94
N ALA A 276 19.26 -5.90 35.13
CA ALA A 276 20.42 -5.37 35.82
C ALA A 276 21.74 -5.72 35.09
N PRO A 277 22.81 -4.91 35.28
CA PRO A 277 24.14 -5.24 34.81
C PRO A 277 24.61 -6.60 35.31
N SER A 278 25.40 -7.31 34.50
CA SER A 278 25.94 -8.61 34.88
C SER A 278 26.89 -8.54 36.07
N THR A 279 26.78 -9.53 36.96
CA THR A 279 27.69 -9.71 38.09
C THR A 279 28.49 -11.01 37.97
N ASN A 280 29.67 -11.06 38.60
CA ASN A 280 30.53 -12.24 38.57
C ASN A 280 29.97 -13.45 39.34
N GLU A 281 28.90 -13.28 40.11
CA GLU A 281 28.31 -14.30 40.99
C GLU A 281 26.99 -14.88 40.44
N GLU A 282 26.69 -14.66 39.16
CA GLU A 282 25.44 -15.13 38.57
C GLU A 282 25.35 -16.63 38.40
N THR A 283 24.15 -17.15 38.63
CA THR A 283 23.86 -18.54 38.30
C THR A 283 23.87 -18.72 36.79
N ARG A 284 24.26 -19.91 36.37
CA ARG A 284 24.41 -20.26 34.97
C ARG A 284 23.11 -20.10 34.15
N GLY A 285 21.96 -20.38 34.77
CA GLY A 285 20.65 -20.17 34.15
C GLY A 285 20.33 -18.69 33.89
N ILE A 286 20.67 -17.80 34.83
CA ILE A 286 20.51 -16.35 34.66
C ILE A 286 21.42 -15.85 33.52
N ALA A 287 22.66 -16.35 33.46
CA ALA A 287 23.59 -15.99 32.39
C ALA A 287 23.03 -16.39 31.00
N ILE A 288 22.47 -17.60 30.86
CA ILE A 288 21.84 -18.04 29.61
C ILE A 288 20.70 -17.12 29.19
N TYR A 289 19.71 -16.87 30.08
CA TYR A 289 18.59 -15.99 29.74
C TYR A 289 19.04 -14.57 29.41
N ARG A 290 20.05 -14.03 30.11
CA ARG A 290 20.56 -12.70 29.77
C ARG A 290 21.24 -12.71 28.40
N ASN A 291 22.06 -13.71 28.11
CA ASN A 291 22.74 -13.82 26.82
C ASN A 291 21.74 -14.00 25.67
N ALA A 292 20.72 -14.84 25.87
CA ALA A 292 19.63 -15.06 24.92
C ALA A 292 18.86 -13.76 24.66
N ARG A 293 18.45 -13.04 25.71
CA ARG A 293 17.83 -11.71 25.60
C ARG A 293 18.69 -10.74 24.78
N LEU A 294 19.99 -10.65 25.08
CA LEU A 294 20.90 -9.77 24.34
C LEU A 294 21.03 -10.18 22.87
N ALA A 295 21.13 -11.47 22.58
CA ALA A 295 21.20 -11.99 21.23
C ALA A 295 19.91 -11.71 20.43
N ILE A 296 18.74 -11.84 21.04
CA ILE A 296 17.43 -11.54 20.43
C ILE A 296 17.36 -10.05 20.05
N LEU A 297 17.69 -9.16 20.99
CA LEU A 297 17.64 -7.71 20.76
C LEU A 297 18.69 -7.26 19.74
N ARG A 298 19.90 -7.82 19.79
CA ARG A 298 20.93 -7.63 18.76
C ARG A 298 20.43 -8.05 17.38
N ASN A 299 19.82 -9.22 17.27
CA ASN A 299 19.32 -9.73 15.98
C ASN A 299 18.17 -8.88 15.44
N ALA A 300 17.29 -8.37 16.30
CA ALA A 300 16.26 -7.41 15.92
C ALA A 300 16.86 -6.15 15.31
N LEU A 301 17.87 -5.54 15.97
CA LEU A 301 18.57 -4.37 15.44
C LEU A 301 19.34 -4.70 14.15
N ALA A 302 20.02 -5.83 14.08
CA ALA A 302 20.74 -6.24 12.88
C ALA A 302 19.80 -6.43 11.68
N GLY A 303 18.56 -6.88 11.92
CA GLY A 303 17.52 -6.98 10.90
C GLY A 303 16.90 -5.64 10.51
N ALA A 304 16.81 -4.68 11.44
CA ALA A 304 16.30 -3.34 11.19
C ALA A 304 17.34 -2.41 10.53
N TYR A 305 18.63 -2.63 10.79
CA TYR A 305 19.74 -1.76 10.38
C TYR A 305 20.88 -2.49 9.64
N PRO A 306 20.59 -3.28 8.59
CA PRO A 306 21.60 -4.07 7.89
C PRO A 306 22.70 -3.22 7.21
N VAL A 307 22.37 -2.04 6.67
CA VAL A 307 23.34 -1.15 6.04
C VAL A 307 24.23 -0.51 7.09
N CYS A 308 23.68 0.02 8.19
CA CYS A 308 24.50 0.53 9.29
C CYS A 308 25.47 -0.54 9.81
N ARG A 309 25.00 -1.78 10.05
CA ARG A 309 25.85 -2.90 10.45
C ARG A 309 26.98 -3.16 9.45
N THR A 310 26.68 -3.12 8.15
CA THR A 310 27.68 -3.31 7.09
C THR A 310 28.71 -2.18 7.06
N LEU A 311 28.29 -0.93 7.27
CA LEU A 311 29.15 0.25 7.26
C LEU A 311 30.13 0.30 8.44
N VAL A 312 29.69 -0.10 9.64
CA VAL A 312 30.53 -0.04 10.85
C VAL A 312 31.24 -1.35 11.19
N GLY A 313 30.77 -2.49 10.65
CA GLY A 313 31.23 -3.82 11.00
C GLY A 313 30.63 -4.35 12.31
N ASP A 314 30.74 -5.66 12.52
CA ASP A 314 30.06 -6.36 13.63
C ASP A 314 30.47 -5.86 15.02
N ASP A 315 31.77 -5.69 15.29
CA ASP A 315 32.26 -5.27 16.62
C ASP A 315 31.74 -3.88 17.03
N CYS A 316 31.71 -2.95 16.07
CA CYS A 316 31.25 -1.60 16.29
C CYS A 316 29.72 -1.55 16.39
N PHE A 317 29.02 -2.35 15.59
CA PHE A 317 27.57 -2.50 15.67
C PHE A 317 27.15 -3.08 17.02
N ASP A 318 27.86 -4.08 17.54
CA ASP A 318 27.60 -4.67 18.85
C ASP A 318 27.80 -3.66 19.99
N ALA A 319 28.72 -2.69 19.85
CA ALA A 319 28.83 -1.57 20.77
C ALA A 319 27.60 -0.66 20.74
N LEU A 320 27.13 -0.29 19.53
CA LEU A 320 25.91 0.50 19.37
C LEU A 320 24.66 -0.20 19.90
N VAL A 321 24.58 -1.53 19.77
CA VAL A 321 23.50 -2.34 20.37
C VAL A 321 23.49 -2.19 21.88
N ARG A 322 24.65 -2.29 22.54
CA ARG A 322 24.77 -2.11 24.00
C ARG A 322 24.38 -0.69 24.43
N ASP A 323 24.82 0.33 23.69
CA ASP A 323 24.48 1.72 23.99
C ASP A 323 22.98 1.99 23.79
N THR A 324 22.38 1.39 22.76
CA THR A 324 20.92 1.47 22.51
C THR A 324 20.13 0.80 23.63
N LEU A 325 20.57 -0.35 24.13
CA LEU A 325 19.95 -1.02 25.28
C LEU A 325 20.02 -0.18 26.56
N ALA A 326 21.08 0.62 26.73
CA ALA A 326 21.22 1.50 27.88
C ALA A 326 20.27 2.70 27.84
N VAL A 327 19.89 3.16 26.64
CA VAL A 327 18.98 4.31 26.44
C VAL A 327 17.52 3.87 26.33
N GLN A 328 17.26 2.72 25.69
CA GLN A 328 15.93 2.21 25.42
C GLN A 328 15.82 0.75 25.87
N ALA A 329 15.07 0.52 26.94
CA ALA A 329 14.60 -0.82 27.27
C ALA A 329 13.48 -1.25 26.31
N SER A 330 13.36 -2.55 26.07
CA SER A 330 12.19 -3.10 25.37
C SER A 330 10.95 -2.95 26.26
N THR A 331 9.90 -2.38 25.70
CA THR A 331 8.61 -2.14 26.36
C THR A 331 7.47 -2.94 25.72
N SER A 332 7.76 -3.73 24.69
CA SER A 332 6.77 -4.49 23.93
C SER A 332 7.28 -5.91 23.68
N PRO A 333 6.38 -6.91 23.73
CA PRO A 333 6.71 -8.26 23.24
C PRO A 333 7.01 -8.26 21.73
N ASN A 334 6.49 -7.28 20.98
CA ASN A 334 6.77 -7.13 19.55
C ASN A 334 8.09 -6.39 19.33
N LEU A 335 9.11 -7.10 18.84
CA LEU A 335 10.44 -6.57 18.56
C LEU A 335 10.47 -5.49 17.46
N HIS A 336 9.44 -5.40 16.61
CA HIS A 336 9.35 -4.32 15.61
C HIS A 336 9.13 -2.93 16.22
N HIS A 337 8.85 -2.84 17.52
CA HIS A 337 8.79 -1.59 18.28
C HIS A 337 10.12 -1.22 18.96
N TYR A 338 11.14 -2.08 18.86
CA TYR A 338 12.42 -1.91 19.52
C TYR A 338 13.49 -1.47 18.51
N GLY A 339 14.19 -0.37 18.82
CA GLY A 339 15.37 0.06 18.09
C GLY A 339 15.35 1.48 17.55
N ASN A 340 14.20 2.16 17.60
CA ASN A 340 14.07 3.55 17.12
C ASN A 340 15.03 4.56 17.78
N ALA A 341 15.64 4.25 18.93
CA ALA A 341 16.66 5.09 19.55
C ALA A 341 18.05 4.98 18.90
N LEU A 342 18.35 3.93 18.12
CA LEU A 342 19.68 3.70 17.53
C LEU A 342 20.20 4.90 16.70
N PRO A 343 19.39 5.58 15.86
CA PRO A 343 19.87 6.75 15.11
C PRO A 343 20.40 7.88 16.01
N ASP A 344 19.74 8.13 17.14
CA ASP A 344 20.15 9.18 18.08
C ASP A 344 21.35 8.75 18.92
N VAL A 345 21.46 7.46 19.24
CA VAL A 345 22.67 6.87 19.84
C VAL A 345 23.87 7.05 18.92
N ILE A 346 23.72 6.76 17.62
CA ILE A 346 24.77 6.97 16.62
C ILE A 346 25.16 8.45 16.57
N ALA A 347 24.18 9.36 16.55
CA ALA A 347 24.42 10.81 16.49
C ALA A 347 25.21 11.34 17.71
N GLN A 348 25.08 10.69 18.86
CA GLN A 348 25.79 11.03 20.10
C GLN A 348 27.13 10.28 20.26
N SER A 349 27.36 9.25 19.45
CA SER A 349 28.57 8.43 19.51
C SER A 349 29.77 9.11 18.82
N PRO A 350 31.02 8.68 19.10
CA PRO A 350 32.19 9.12 18.36
C PRO A 350 32.10 8.87 16.84
N LEU A 351 31.28 7.89 16.40
CA LEU A 351 31.08 7.59 14.98
C LEU A 351 30.46 8.74 14.21
N ALA A 352 29.71 9.64 14.86
CA ALA A 352 29.16 10.81 14.19
C ALA A 352 30.25 11.74 13.60
N HIS A 353 31.49 11.65 14.07
CA HIS A 353 32.61 12.41 13.52
C HIS A 353 33.27 11.72 12.33
N SER A 354 33.42 10.39 12.37
CA SER A 354 34.06 9.61 11.30
C SER A 354 33.10 9.25 10.16
N LEU A 355 31.82 9.06 10.49
CA LEU A 355 30.74 8.70 9.58
C LEU A 355 29.54 9.64 9.83
N PRO A 356 29.63 10.92 9.43
CA PRO A 356 28.64 11.94 9.79
C PRO A 356 27.25 11.73 9.16
N TYR A 357 27.13 10.81 8.19
CA TYR A 357 25.89 10.41 7.56
C TYR A 357 25.23 9.17 8.21
N LEU A 358 25.93 8.46 9.10
CA LEU A 358 25.49 7.15 9.60
C LEU A 358 24.17 7.23 10.40
N ALA A 359 23.99 8.27 11.20
CA ALA A 359 22.74 8.49 11.92
C ALA A 359 21.55 8.68 10.97
N ASP A 360 21.74 9.41 9.87
CA ASP A 360 20.70 9.66 8.88
C ASP A 360 20.40 8.41 8.03
N VAL A 361 21.42 7.60 7.74
CA VAL A 361 21.21 6.25 7.15
C VAL A 361 20.39 5.38 8.10
N ALA A 362 20.68 5.41 9.40
CA ALA A 362 19.89 4.67 10.39
C ALA A 362 18.43 5.16 10.44
N ARG A 363 18.17 6.47 10.32
CA ARG A 363 16.79 7.00 10.22
C ARG A 363 16.07 6.45 8.99
N LEU A 364 16.72 6.45 7.83
CA LEU A 364 16.18 5.86 6.61
C LEU A 364 15.89 4.36 6.79
N GLU A 365 16.82 3.59 7.36
CA GLU A 365 16.63 2.15 7.60
C GLU A 365 15.49 1.86 8.56
N TRP A 366 15.34 2.66 9.62
CA TRP A 366 14.21 2.54 10.53
C TRP A 366 12.89 2.79 9.81
N CYS A 367 12.83 3.79 8.93
CA CYS A 367 11.63 4.04 8.12
C CYS A 367 11.31 2.88 7.18
N VAL A 368 12.33 2.29 6.55
CA VAL A 368 12.20 1.10 5.69
C VAL A 368 11.73 -0.11 6.50
N HIS A 369 12.29 -0.33 7.68
CA HIS A 369 11.89 -1.38 8.61
C HIS A 369 10.42 -1.23 8.98
N TRP A 370 10.01 -0.05 9.46
CA TRP A 370 8.64 0.20 9.87
C TRP A 370 7.65 0.07 8.71
N ALA A 371 7.99 0.57 7.52
CA ALA A 371 7.15 0.42 6.33
C ALA A 371 6.86 -1.04 5.97
N HIS A 372 7.72 -1.98 6.35
CA HIS A 372 7.47 -3.41 6.14
C HIS A 372 6.32 -3.97 6.99
N TYR A 373 6.07 -3.33 8.13
CA TYR A 373 5.05 -3.70 9.12
C TYR A 373 3.98 -2.62 9.29
N ALA A 374 4.02 -1.56 8.48
CA ALA A 374 3.09 -0.45 8.65
C ALA A 374 1.64 -0.96 8.52
N PRO A 375 0.70 -0.49 9.36
CA PRO A 375 -0.71 -0.79 9.19
C PRO A 375 -1.17 -0.54 7.76
N ASP A 376 -2.08 -1.37 7.25
CA ASP A 376 -2.64 -1.16 5.93
C ASP A 376 -3.36 0.20 5.92
N ALA A 377 -2.93 1.11 5.04
CA ALA A 377 -3.52 2.44 4.95
C ALA A 377 -5.02 2.32 4.66
N HIS A 378 -5.86 2.54 5.68
CA HIS A 378 -7.29 2.65 5.50
C HIS A 378 -7.59 4.06 4.99
N VAL A 379 -7.46 4.22 3.68
CA VAL A 379 -7.99 5.41 3.02
C VAL A 379 -9.50 5.25 3.01
N GLU A 380 -10.16 5.73 4.06
CA GLU A 380 -11.58 6.07 3.97
C GLU A 380 -11.73 6.94 2.73
N ALA A 381 -12.66 6.58 1.83
CA ALA A 381 -12.85 7.32 0.60
C ALA A 381 -13.01 8.79 0.98
N ALA A 382 -12.06 9.66 0.61
CA ALA A 382 -12.13 11.05 1.04
C ALA A 382 -13.49 11.58 0.65
N ASP A 383 -14.20 12.07 1.66
CA ASP A 383 -15.53 12.60 1.47
C ASP A 383 -15.43 13.77 0.48
N ALA A 384 -16.33 13.85 -0.49
CA ALA A 384 -16.30 14.94 -1.48
C ALA A 384 -16.39 16.33 -0.82
N THR A 385 -16.76 16.36 0.47
CA THR A 385 -16.72 17.52 1.36
C THR A 385 -15.31 18.04 1.66
N LEU A 386 -14.24 17.25 1.49
CA LEU A 386 -12.86 17.70 1.75
C LEU A 386 -12.42 18.83 0.79
N LEU A 387 -12.92 18.82 -0.44
CA LEU A 387 -12.73 19.91 -1.42
C LEU A 387 -13.59 21.15 -1.12
N ALA A 388 -14.60 21.01 -0.25
CA ALA A 388 -15.45 22.11 0.20
C ALA A 388 -15.00 22.69 1.56
N GLN A 389 -14.00 22.08 2.20
CA GLN A 389 -13.46 22.54 3.47
C GLN A 389 -12.47 23.69 3.25
N PRO A 390 -12.51 24.73 4.10
CA PRO A 390 -11.49 25.78 4.12
C PRO A 390 -10.07 25.20 4.29
N ALA A 391 -9.08 25.75 3.59
CA ALA A 391 -7.70 25.23 3.57
C ALA A 391 -7.01 25.26 4.95
N ASP A 392 -7.44 26.15 5.85
CA ASP A 392 -7.03 26.24 7.26
C ASP A 392 -7.62 25.13 8.14
N THR A 393 -8.56 24.34 7.63
CA THR A 393 -9.14 23.18 8.33
C THR A 393 -8.58 21.85 7.84
N ILE A 394 -7.89 21.84 6.70
CA ILE A 394 -7.32 20.63 6.09
C ILE A 394 -5.93 20.39 6.68
N ARG A 395 -5.68 19.19 7.20
CA ARG A 395 -4.33 18.75 7.54
C ARG A 395 -3.67 18.12 6.32
N ALA A 396 -2.47 18.59 5.99
CA ALA A 396 -1.65 18.00 4.95
C ALA A 396 -0.70 16.97 5.57
N GLY A 397 -0.53 15.83 4.92
CA GLY A 397 0.34 14.76 5.39
C GLY A 397 0.36 13.60 4.40
N LEU A 398 1.33 12.71 4.57
CA LEU A 398 1.37 11.45 3.83
C LEU A 398 0.25 10.51 4.30
N ILE A 399 -0.08 9.51 3.48
CA ILE A 399 -1.00 8.44 3.90
C ILE A 399 -0.49 7.73 5.16
N GLU A 400 -1.41 7.19 5.95
CA GLU A 400 -1.06 6.35 7.09
C GLU A 400 -0.14 5.20 6.63
N GLY A 401 1.01 5.05 7.29
CA GLY A 401 2.03 4.05 6.94
C GLY A 401 3.10 4.50 5.94
N ALA A 402 2.94 5.65 5.28
CA ALA A 402 4.03 6.28 4.54
C ALA A 402 4.86 7.20 5.45
N GLN A 403 6.18 7.18 5.27
CA GLN A 403 7.13 8.01 6.00
C GLN A 403 8.03 8.73 5.01
N TRP A 404 8.80 9.70 5.47
CA TRP A 404 9.82 10.34 4.65
C TRP A 404 11.02 10.71 5.52
N VAL A 405 12.16 10.89 4.85
CA VAL A 405 13.41 11.32 5.45
C VAL A 405 14.07 12.34 4.52
N ALA A 406 14.69 13.35 5.10
CA ALA A 406 15.59 14.25 4.40
C ALA A 406 16.92 14.33 5.15
N SER A 407 18.01 14.35 4.39
CA SER A 407 19.36 14.47 4.92
C SER A 407 20.16 15.44 4.06
N ARG A 408 21.12 16.12 4.69
CA ARG A 408 22.17 16.87 3.98
C ARG A 408 23.20 15.95 3.32
N TRP A 409 23.14 14.65 3.57
CA TRP A 409 24.02 13.62 3.04
C TRP A 409 23.27 12.75 2.01
N PRO A 410 24.00 12.02 1.13
CA PRO A 410 23.41 11.17 0.10
C PRO A 410 22.98 9.81 0.67
N VAL A 411 22.11 9.83 1.68
CA VAL A 411 21.73 8.62 2.43
C VAL A 411 20.94 7.61 1.61
N VAL A 412 20.19 8.06 0.60
CA VAL A 412 19.41 7.19 -0.29
C VAL A 412 20.36 6.46 -1.23
N SER A 413 21.33 7.17 -1.80
CA SER A 413 22.39 6.59 -2.63
C SER A 413 23.24 5.59 -1.84
N ILE A 414 23.64 5.93 -0.61
CA ILE A 414 24.38 5.02 0.27
C ILE A 414 23.56 3.76 0.55
N TRP A 415 22.29 3.91 0.93
CA TRP A 415 21.42 2.77 1.20
C TRP A 415 21.17 1.89 -0.04
N ARG A 416 20.94 2.50 -1.21
CA ARG A 416 20.75 1.80 -2.49
C ARG A 416 21.97 1.00 -2.90
N ALA A 417 23.17 1.54 -2.69
CA ALA A 417 24.42 0.84 -3.00
C ALA A 417 24.63 -0.46 -2.20
N HIS A 418 23.89 -0.64 -1.10
CA HIS A 418 23.93 -1.85 -0.27
C HIS A 418 22.75 -2.81 -0.53
N GLN A 419 21.89 -2.52 -1.51
CA GLN A 419 20.77 -3.41 -1.84
C GLN A 419 21.22 -4.59 -2.72
N PRO A 420 20.62 -5.79 -2.56
CA PRO A 420 20.99 -6.95 -3.36
C PRO A 420 20.81 -6.71 -4.87
N GLY A 421 21.88 -6.95 -5.64
CA GLY A 421 21.86 -6.85 -7.11
C GLY A 421 22.16 -5.46 -7.67
N GLU A 422 22.36 -4.45 -6.82
CA GLU A 422 22.81 -3.12 -7.22
C GLU A 422 24.33 -3.07 -7.44
N THR A 423 24.78 -2.28 -8.41
CA THR A 423 26.21 -2.12 -8.77
C THR A 423 26.69 -0.68 -8.58
N ILE A 424 26.10 0.07 -7.65
CA ILE A 424 26.53 1.44 -7.34
C ILE A 424 27.86 1.36 -6.61
N ALA A 425 28.91 1.93 -7.19
CA ALA A 425 30.21 1.98 -6.56
C ALA A 425 30.21 3.04 -5.44
N LEU A 426 30.50 2.64 -4.20
CA LEU A 426 30.47 3.54 -3.03
C LEU A 426 31.39 4.76 -3.19
N ASN A 427 32.51 4.60 -3.91
CA ASN A 427 33.45 5.69 -4.19
C ASN A 427 32.93 6.72 -5.21
N ALA A 428 31.84 6.43 -5.91
CA ALA A 428 31.20 7.34 -6.86
C ALA A 428 30.10 8.20 -6.21
N ILE A 429 29.77 7.97 -4.94
CA ILE A 429 28.75 8.72 -4.22
C ILE A 429 29.34 10.04 -3.69
N ASP A 430 28.77 11.16 -4.11
CA ASP A 430 29.17 12.49 -3.66
C ASP A 430 28.54 12.83 -2.29
N LEU A 431 29.35 12.78 -1.24
CA LEU A 431 28.94 13.11 0.12
C LEU A 431 28.54 14.59 0.32
N GLY A 432 28.81 15.48 -0.64
CA GLY A 432 28.39 16.87 -0.61
C GLY A 432 26.94 17.12 -1.02
N VAL A 433 26.24 16.11 -1.54
CA VAL A 433 24.88 16.24 -2.07
C VAL A 433 23.88 15.63 -1.10
N GLY A 434 22.95 16.46 -0.59
CA GLY A 434 21.84 16.00 0.24
C GLY A 434 20.72 15.34 -0.57
N GLU A 435 20.03 14.41 0.06
CA GLU A 435 18.93 13.65 -0.54
C GLU A 435 17.72 13.59 0.38
N ALA A 436 16.55 13.47 -0.22
CA ALA A 436 15.31 13.20 0.49
C ALA A 436 14.56 12.06 -0.20
N ALA A 437 13.90 11.23 0.60
CA ALA A 437 13.08 10.15 0.09
C ALA A 437 11.83 9.94 0.92
N ALA A 438 10.77 9.52 0.24
CA ALA A 438 9.58 8.95 0.87
C ALA A 438 9.66 7.43 0.84
N ILE A 439 9.20 6.82 1.93
CA ILE A 439 9.17 5.38 2.15
C ILE A 439 7.71 4.97 2.25
N ALA A 440 7.28 4.08 1.35
CA ALA A 440 5.92 3.57 1.35
C ALA A 440 5.85 2.15 0.77
N VAL A 441 4.74 1.47 1.04
CA VAL A 441 4.47 0.15 0.48
C VAL A 441 3.83 0.31 -0.90
N ARG A 442 4.45 -0.26 -1.94
CA ARG A 442 3.87 -0.35 -3.29
C ARG A 442 3.68 -1.81 -3.68
N GLY A 443 2.42 -2.22 -3.83
CA GLY A 443 2.07 -3.63 -4.00
C GLY A 443 2.38 -4.41 -2.72
N HIS A 444 3.39 -5.29 -2.76
CA HIS A 444 3.83 -6.10 -1.62
C HIS A 444 5.32 -5.86 -1.26
N ARG A 445 5.85 -4.68 -1.59
CA ARG A 445 7.26 -4.33 -1.31
C ARG A 445 7.36 -2.90 -0.79
N VAL A 446 8.32 -2.68 0.10
CA VAL A 446 8.72 -1.33 0.52
C VAL A 446 9.46 -0.67 -0.65
N ALA A 447 9.10 0.56 -0.95
CA ALA A 447 9.70 1.39 -1.98
C ALA A 447 10.28 2.66 -1.33
N VAL A 448 11.51 3.00 -1.71
CA VAL A 448 12.20 4.24 -1.33
C VAL A 448 12.21 5.16 -2.56
N LEU A 449 11.37 6.18 -2.53
CA LEU A 449 11.07 7.07 -3.66
C LEU A 449 11.77 8.41 -3.48
N ASP A 450 12.55 8.83 -4.47
CA ASP A 450 13.26 10.10 -4.40
C ASP A 450 12.27 11.28 -4.35
N LEU A 451 12.56 12.24 -3.46
CA LEU A 451 11.83 13.49 -3.37
C LEU A 451 12.72 14.62 -3.88
N ASP A 452 12.15 15.48 -4.72
CA ASP A 452 12.81 16.71 -5.09
C ASP A 452 12.85 17.69 -3.88
N PRO A 453 13.79 18.65 -3.86
CA PRO A 453 13.97 19.55 -2.72
C PRO A 453 12.73 20.41 -2.39
N LEU A 454 11.89 20.73 -3.38
CA LEU A 454 10.68 21.53 -3.17
C LEU A 454 9.61 20.70 -2.47
N THR A 455 9.39 19.46 -2.92
CA THR A 455 8.47 18.52 -2.26
C THR A 455 8.93 18.20 -0.84
N ALA A 456 10.23 18.00 -0.61
CA ALA A 456 10.77 17.74 0.73
C ALA A 456 10.55 18.92 1.69
N ALA A 457 10.77 20.16 1.24
CA ALA A 457 10.50 21.36 2.03
C ALA A 457 9.01 21.48 2.39
N PHE A 458 8.12 21.17 1.44
CA PHE A 458 6.68 21.17 1.70
C PHE A 458 6.27 20.11 2.73
N LEU A 459 6.80 18.89 2.65
CA LEU A 459 6.53 17.85 3.66
C LEU A 459 7.05 18.24 5.05
N ALA A 460 8.23 18.87 5.13
CA ALA A 460 8.76 19.40 6.38
C ALA A 460 7.82 20.45 7.01
N ALA A 461 7.29 21.36 6.19
CA ALA A 461 6.32 22.35 6.63
C ALA A 461 4.99 21.70 7.08
N CYS A 462 4.56 20.63 6.41
CA CYS A 462 3.36 19.87 6.80
C CYS A 462 3.52 19.16 8.15
N GLU A 463 4.73 18.71 8.52
CA GLU A 463 4.98 18.11 9.84
C GLU A 463 5.07 19.16 10.96
N ALA A 464 5.62 20.33 10.66
CA ALA A 464 5.75 21.42 11.63
C ALA A 464 4.41 22.09 11.94
N GLU A 465 3.52 22.15 10.95
CA GLU A 465 2.27 22.90 11.03
C GLU A 465 1.03 22.02 11.19
N THR A 466 -0.02 22.62 11.75
CA THR A 466 -1.29 21.91 11.95
C THR A 466 -2.25 22.00 10.77
N THR A 467 -1.98 22.87 9.79
CA THR A 467 -2.88 23.15 8.65
C THR A 467 -2.13 23.20 7.33
N LEU A 468 -2.79 22.80 6.25
CA LEU A 468 -2.28 22.86 4.88
C LEU A 468 -1.95 24.31 4.47
N GLN A 469 -2.79 25.26 4.88
CA GLN A 469 -2.56 26.68 4.59
C GLN A 469 -1.25 27.18 5.23
N ALA A 470 -1.03 26.91 6.52
CA ALA A 470 0.20 27.33 7.21
C ALA A 470 1.44 26.68 6.60
N ALA A 471 1.37 25.38 6.28
CA ALA A 471 2.47 24.67 5.61
C ALA A 471 2.79 25.28 4.23
N LEU A 472 1.76 25.63 3.45
CA LEU A 472 1.91 26.26 2.15
C LEU A 472 2.52 27.67 2.25
N GLU A 473 2.08 28.47 3.22
CA GLU A 473 2.60 29.83 3.44
C GLU A 473 4.09 29.81 3.80
N ILE A 474 4.51 28.90 4.69
CA ILE A 474 5.94 28.70 5.03
C ILE A 474 6.73 28.25 3.80
N THR A 475 6.20 27.26 3.07
CA THR A 475 6.89 26.72 1.88
C THR A 475 7.08 27.81 0.82
N LEU A 476 6.04 28.61 0.53
CA LEU A 476 6.11 29.69 -0.46
C LEU A 476 7.00 30.86 0.01
N ALA A 477 7.10 31.10 1.32
CA ALA A 477 7.98 32.13 1.87
C ALA A 477 9.46 31.77 1.64
N GLU A 478 9.83 30.50 1.78
CA GLU A 478 11.20 30.03 1.53
C GLU A 478 11.46 29.73 0.05
N ARG A 479 10.44 29.23 -0.68
CA ARG A 479 10.51 28.75 -2.06
C ARG A 479 9.38 29.35 -2.90
N PRO A 480 9.55 30.58 -3.43
CA PRO A 480 8.52 31.27 -4.20
C PRO A 480 8.12 30.58 -5.51
N ASP A 481 8.96 29.65 -6.00
CA ASP A 481 8.75 28.84 -7.19
C ASP A 481 7.97 27.54 -6.95
N PHE A 482 7.54 27.29 -5.70
CA PHE A 482 6.80 26.08 -5.34
C PHE A 482 5.43 25.98 -6.02
N ASP A 483 5.20 24.91 -6.79
CA ASP A 483 3.91 24.58 -7.40
C ASP A 483 3.23 23.45 -6.59
N LEU A 484 2.22 23.84 -5.80
CA LEU A 484 1.43 22.91 -5.00
C LEU A 484 0.72 21.85 -5.87
N THR A 485 0.23 22.22 -7.06
CA THR A 485 -0.50 21.29 -7.93
C THR A 485 0.43 20.23 -8.46
N ALA A 486 1.64 20.62 -8.89
CA ALA A 486 2.66 19.68 -9.33
C ALA A 486 3.12 18.75 -8.21
N CYS A 487 3.36 19.29 -7.00
CA CYS A 487 3.74 18.53 -5.80
C CYS A 487 2.69 17.47 -5.45
N LEU A 488 1.42 17.88 -5.26
CA LEU A 488 0.33 16.96 -4.92
C LEU A 488 0.11 15.91 -6.01
N SER A 489 0.21 16.29 -7.30
CA SER A 489 0.11 15.36 -8.42
C SER A 489 1.27 14.35 -8.45
N GLY A 490 2.48 14.79 -8.09
CA GLY A 490 3.67 13.94 -7.95
C GLY A 490 3.46 12.91 -6.84
N LEU A 491 3.13 13.36 -5.64
CA LEU A 491 2.87 12.50 -4.48
C LEU A 491 1.72 11.50 -4.74
N TYR A 492 0.65 11.92 -5.42
CA TYR A 492 -0.44 11.03 -5.82
C TYR A 492 0.02 9.95 -6.81
N ARG A 493 0.73 10.31 -7.89
CA ARG A 493 1.26 9.34 -8.86
C ARG A 493 2.26 8.36 -8.24
N SER A 494 2.99 8.83 -7.23
CA SER A 494 3.92 8.03 -6.43
C SER A 494 3.22 7.10 -5.44
N GLY A 495 1.91 7.26 -5.21
CA GLY A 495 1.12 6.48 -4.26
C GLY A 495 1.34 6.90 -2.80
N LEU A 496 1.93 8.08 -2.57
CA LEU A 496 2.24 8.66 -1.26
C LEU A 496 1.10 9.53 -0.71
N LEU A 497 0.24 10.00 -1.62
CA LEU A 497 -1.06 10.56 -1.31
C LEU A 497 -2.12 9.62 -1.86
N ALA A 498 -3.09 9.28 -1.02
CA ALA A 498 -4.31 8.66 -1.48
C ALA A 498 -5.39 9.74 -1.56
N LEU A 499 -5.57 10.28 -2.75
CA LEU A 499 -6.86 10.84 -3.12
C LEU A 499 -7.77 9.64 -3.39
N PRO A 500 -9.07 9.67 -3.03
CA PRO A 500 -9.99 8.62 -3.38
C PRO A 500 -9.83 8.40 -4.88
N THR A 501 -9.41 7.19 -5.25
CA THR A 501 -9.50 6.78 -6.63
C THR A 501 -10.97 6.99 -6.99
N PHE A 502 -11.22 7.83 -7.99
CA PHE A 502 -12.45 7.72 -8.78
C PHE A 502 -12.41 6.32 -9.38
N ALA A 503 -12.80 5.31 -8.61
CA ALA A 503 -13.04 3.95 -9.05
C ALA A 503 -14.39 4.02 -9.77
N PRO A 504 -14.44 4.28 -11.09
CA PRO A 504 -15.55 5.05 -11.65
C PRO A 504 -16.85 4.26 -11.78
N LEU A 505 -16.86 2.94 -11.53
CA LEU A 505 -17.99 2.11 -11.94
C LEU A 505 -18.53 1.16 -10.86
N THR A 506 -17.70 0.68 -9.93
CA THR A 506 -18.13 -0.33 -8.94
C THR A 506 -18.63 0.29 -7.63
N ARG A 507 -18.01 1.36 -7.14
CA ARG A 507 -18.49 2.08 -5.94
C ARG A 507 -19.66 3.01 -6.24
N LEU A 508 -19.71 3.64 -7.42
CA LEU A 508 -20.88 4.41 -7.85
C LEU A 508 -22.14 3.53 -7.86
N ARG A 509 -22.02 2.27 -8.32
CA ARG A 509 -23.07 1.27 -8.23
C ARG A 509 -23.43 0.94 -6.78
N ALA A 510 -22.46 0.65 -5.92
CA ALA A 510 -22.73 0.26 -4.53
C ALA A 510 -23.29 1.40 -3.66
N THR A 511 -22.87 2.65 -3.89
CA THR A 511 -23.39 3.83 -3.19
C THR A 511 -24.75 4.25 -3.76
N PHE A 512 -24.97 4.11 -5.08
CA PHE A 512 -26.33 4.24 -5.64
C PHE A 512 -27.25 3.12 -5.17
N ASP A 513 -26.81 1.86 -5.07
CA ASP A 513 -27.65 0.76 -4.58
C ASP A 513 -27.97 0.92 -3.08
N ARG A 514 -27.17 1.68 -2.33
CA ARG A 514 -27.43 2.05 -0.92
C ARG A 514 -28.31 3.30 -0.76
N LEU A 515 -28.15 4.33 -1.60
CA LEU A 515 -28.96 5.56 -1.55
C LEU A 515 -30.27 5.46 -2.36
N ALA A 516 -30.26 4.63 -3.39
CA ALA A 516 -31.41 4.22 -4.18
C ALA A 516 -31.78 2.79 -3.78
N GLY A 517 -32.36 2.67 -2.59
CA GLY A 517 -33.40 1.65 -2.42
C GLY A 517 -34.45 1.81 -3.54
N PRO A 518 -35.25 0.78 -3.88
CA PRO A 518 -36.04 0.71 -5.11
C PRO A 518 -37.12 1.81 -5.34
N GLN A 519 -37.15 2.89 -4.54
CA GLN A 519 -38.21 3.91 -4.50
C GLN A 519 -37.76 5.34 -4.10
N SER A 520 -36.48 5.77 -4.27
CA SER A 520 -36.12 7.16 -3.88
C SER A 520 -36.55 8.21 -4.93
N THR A 521 -37.51 9.06 -4.57
CA THR A 521 -38.04 10.17 -5.39
C THR A 521 -36.95 11.13 -5.89
N LEU A 522 -35.90 11.33 -5.09
CA LEU A 522 -34.77 12.20 -5.44
C LEU A 522 -33.97 11.67 -6.63
N CYS A 523 -33.71 10.35 -6.70
CA CYS A 523 -33.05 9.72 -7.82
C CYS A 523 -33.86 9.88 -9.12
N SER A 524 -35.19 9.73 -9.02
CA SER A 524 -36.10 9.96 -10.14
C SER A 524 -36.09 11.39 -10.66
N ILE A 525 -35.98 12.39 -9.76
CA ILE A 525 -35.88 13.81 -10.14
C ILE A 525 -34.54 14.09 -10.83
N ILE A 526 -33.44 13.59 -10.28
CA ILE A 526 -32.10 13.77 -10.86
C ILE A 526 -32.03 13.13 -12.26
N LEU A 527 -32.56 11.92 -12.42
CA LEU A 527 -32.62 11.26 -13.72
C LEU A 527 -33.54 11.98 -14.71
N LEU A 528 -34.64 12.57 -14.25
CA LEU A 528 -35.52 13.39 -15.09
C LEU A 528 -34.81 14.67 -15.58
N ILE A 529 -34.08 15.36 -14.69
CA ILE A 529 -33.29 16.54 -15.03
C ILE A 529 -32.20 16.17 -16.04
N ALA A 530 -31.48 15.07 -15.81
CA ALA A 530 -30.46 14.59 -16.74
C ALA A 530 -31.03 14.28 -18.13
N ARG A 531 -32.20 13.63 -18.19
CA ARG A 531 -32.90 13.34 -19.47
C ARG A 531 -33.35 14.61 -20.16
N ALA A 532 -33.90 15.59 -19.44
CA ALA A 532 -34.33 16.86 -20.00
C ALA A 532 -33.16 17.68 -20.55
N TYR A 533 -32.04 17.70 -19.83
CA TYR A 533 -30.81 18.36 -20.29
C TYR A 533 -30.23 17.69 -21.54
N LEU A 534 -30.08 16.36 -21.53
CA LEU A 534 -29.60 15.61 -22.70
C LEU A 534 -30.56 15.78 -23.89
N PHE A 535 -31.87 15.81 -23.64
CA PHE A 535 -32.85 16.12 -24.69
C PHE A 535 -32.60 17.48 -25.29
N TYR A 536 -32.51 18.53 -24.46
CA TYR A 536 -32.28 19.89 -24.94
C TYR A 536 -31.03 20.00 -25.82
N VAL A 537 -29.90 19.45 -25.37
CA VAL A 537 -28.62 19.54 -26.08
C VAL A 537 -28.69 18.85 -27.44
N PHE A 538 -29.02 17.55 -27.45
CA PHE A 538 -28.96 16.76 -28.68
C PHE A 538 -30.10 17.10 -29.64
N PHE A 539 -31.31 17.35 -29.15
CA PHE A 539 -32.45 17.70 -29.99
C PHE A 539 -32.25 19.05 -30.69
N ARG A 540 -31.65 20.04 -30.00
CA ARG A 540 -31.28 21.32 -30.64
C ARG A 540 -30.21 21.13 -31.71
N SER A 541 -29.23 20.25 -31.49
CA SER A 541 -28.23 19.91 -32.50
C SER A 541 -28.87 19.25 -33.74
N GLY A 542 -29.79 18.31 -33.53
CA GLY A 542 -30.54 17.69 -34.63
C GLY A 542 -31.41 18.69 -35.40
N LEU A 543 -32.06 19.64 -34.71
CA LEU A 543 -32.85 20.70 -35.35
C LEU A 543 -31.99 21.64 -36.20
N THR A 544 -30.77 21.98 -35.76
CA THR A 544 -29.85 22.78 -36.57
C THR A 544 -29.48 22.09 -37.88
N LYS A 545 -29.38 20.76 -37.88
CA LYS A 545 -29.08 19.97 -39.08
C LYS A 545 -30.24 19.93 -40.09
N LEU A 546 -31.48 20.00 -39.61
CA LEU A 546 -32.65 20.08 -40.48
C LEU A 546 -32.87 21.46 -41.10
N HIS A 547 -32.37 22.52 -40.45
CA HIS A 547 -32.58 23.88 -40.92
C HIS A 547 -31.78 24.21 -42.19
N ASP A 548 -30.58 23.62 -42.32
CA ASP A 548 -29.71 23.76 -43.49
C ASP A 548 -29.11 22.39 -43.85
N TRP A 549 -29.87 21.65 -44.65
CA TRP A 549 -29.53 20.28 -45.01
C TRP A 549 -28.31 20.20 -45.93
N ASP A 550 -28.16 21.14 -46.86
CA ASP A 550 -27.04 21.17 -47.80
C ASP A 550 -25.72 21.42 -47.06
N THR A 551 -25.71 22.35 -46.11
CA THR A 551 -24.56 22.57 -45.21
C THR A 551 -24.29 21.35 -44.33
N THR A 552 -25.33 20.66 -43.85
CA THR A 552 -25.17 19.44 -43.06
C THR A 552 -24.48 18.33 -43.84
N VAL A 553 -24.91 18.07 -45.08
CA VAL A 553 -24.28 17.05 -45.94
C VAL A 553 -22.84 17.45 -46.29
N LEU A 554 -22.59 18.74 -46.52
CA LEU A 554 -21.24 19.27 -46.75
C LEU A 554 -20.33 19.01 -45.55
N LEU A 555 -20.80 19.31 -44.32
CA LEU A 555 -20.04 19.06 -43.10
C LEU A 555 -19.70 17.58 -42.92
N PHE A 556 -20.62 16.65 -43.20
CA PHE A 556 -20.32 15.20 -43.16
C PHE A 556 -19.43 14.72 -44.32
N THR A 557 -19.26 15.52 -45.36
CA THR A 557 -18.35 15.22 -46.48
C THR A 557 -16.93 15.67 -46.14
N GLU A 558 -16.79 16.87 -45.58
CA GLU A 558 -15.51 17.55 -45.44
C GLU A 558 -14.94 17.50 -44.02
N GLU A 559 -15.79 17.55 -43.00
CA GLU A 559 -15.39 17.70 -41.60
C GLU A 559 -15.70 16.46 -40.74
N TYR A 560 -16.96 16.02 -40.68
CA TYR A 560 -17.43 14.92 -39.84
C TYR A 560 -17.27 13.57 -40.56
N LYS A 561 -16.02 13.18 -40.83
CA LYS A 561 -15.72 11.99 -41.63
C LYS A 561 -16.07 10.72 -40.85
N VAL A 562 -17.06 9.98 -41.35
CA VAL A 562 -17.46 8.66 -40.85
C VAL A 562 -17.01 7.59 -41.86
N PRO A 563 -15.86 6.91 -41.67
CA PRO A 563 -15.19 6.13 -42.73
C PRO A 563 -15.99 4.96 -43.31
N LEU A 564 -17.05 4.53 -42.62
CA LEU A 564 -17.84 3.33 -42.95
C LEU A 564 -19.17 3.66 -43.65
N LEU A 565 -19.55 4.94 -43.78
CA LEU A 565 -20.85 5.36 -44.30
C LEU A 565 -20.70 6.47 -45.34
N PRO A 566 -21.53 6.46 -46.42
CA PRO A 566 -21.63 7.61 -47.31
C PRO A 566 -22.03 8.88 -46.55
N PRO A 567 -21.47 10.07 -46.87
CA PRO A 567 -21.74 11.31 -46.13
C PRO A 567 -23.22 11.66 -45.95
N ALA A 568 -24.02 11.50 -47.01
CA ALA A 568 -25.46 11.76 -46.95
C ALA A 568 -26.19 10.80 -45.98
N LEU A 569 -25.75 9.54 -45.91
CA LEU A 569 -26.33 8.55 -44.99
C LEU A 569 -25.85 8.79 -43.55
N ALA A 570 -24.59 9.18 -43.36
CA ALA A 570 -24.05 9.56 -42.06
C ALA A 570 -24.76 10.80 -41.50
N ALA A 571 -24.99 11.82 -42.33
CA ALA A 571 -25.76 13.02 -41.98
C ALA A 571 -27.21 12.66 -41.58
N ALA A 572 -27.87 11.79 -42.35
CA ALA A 572 -29.22 11.31 -42.05
C ALA A 572 -29.30 10.53 -40.74
N LEU A 573 -28.37 9.59 -40.52
CA LEU A 573 -28.34 8.77 -39.30
C LEU A 573 -27.94 9.58 -38.05
N GLY A 574 -27.00 10.52 -38.19
CA GLY A 574 -26.64 11.44 -37.11
C GLY A 574 -27.80 12.33 -36.72
N THR A 575 -28.45 12.96 -37.70
CA THR A 575 -29.63 13.83 -37.47
C THR A 575 -30.80 13.04 -36.88
N PHE A 576 -31.06 11.83 -37.39
CA PHE A 576 -32.06 10.93 -36.84
C PHE A 576 -31.76 10.56 -35.39
N GLY A 577 -30.51 10.18 -35.09
CA GLY A 577 -30.10 9.80 -33.74
C GLY A 577 -30.23 10.93 -32.73
N GLU A 578 -29.91 12.16 -33.13
CA GLU A 578 -30.00 13.36 -32.30
C GLU A 578 -31.43 13.87 -32.09
N LEU A 579 -32.39 13.48 -32.93
CA LEU A 579 -33.79 13.84 -32.76
C LEU A 579 -34.57 12.73 -32.03
N VAL A 580 -34.34 11.47 -32.40
CA VAL A 580 -35.18 10.35 -31.98
C VAL A 580 -34.75 9.79 -30.62
N PHE A 581 -33.46 9.51 -30.42
CA PHE A 581 -33.00 8.91 -29.16
C PHE A 581 -33.22 9.82 -27.93
N PRO A 582 -32.88 11.13 -27.94
CA PRO A 582 -33.18 11.97 -26.79
C PRO A 582 -34.68 12.11 -26.53
N SER A 583 -35.52 12.13 -27.58
CA SER A 583 -36.99 12.21 -27.45
C SER A 583 -37.57 10.96 -26.78
N LEU A 584 -37.15 9.78 -27.23
CA LEU A 584 -37.54 8.50 -26.63
C LEU A 584 -37.06 8.39 -25.18
N MET A 585 -35.83 8.84 -24.92
CA MET A 585 -35.23 8.86 -23.58
C MET A 585 -35.98 9.79 -22.62
N LEU A 586 -36.37 10.99 -23.06
CA LEU A 586 -37.16 11.95 -22.27
C LEU A 586 -38.58 11.43 -22.02
N ALA A 587 -39.24 10.88 -23.04
CA ALA A 587 -40.58 10.29 -22.92
C ALA A 587 -40.60 9.01 -22.07
N GLY A 588 -39.43 8.46 -21.74
CA GLY A 588 -39.31 7.20 -21.00
C GLY A 588 -39.73 5.98 -21.84
N ILE A 589 -39.75 6.10 -23.16
CA ILE A 589 -40.08 5.03 -24.11
C ILE A 589 -38.77 4.35 -24.49
N VAL A 590 -38.61 3.06 -24.16
CA VAL A 590 -37.36 2.28 -24.34
C VAL A 590 -36.06 3.04 -23.94
N PRO A 591 -36.02 3.66 -22.75
CA PRO A 591 -35.01 4.68 -22.41
C PRO A 591 -33.58 4.13 -22.38
N ARG A 592 -33.39 2.84 -22.09
CA ARG A 592 -32.06 2.19 -22.12
C ARG A 592 -31.53 2.03 -23.54
N LEU A 593 -32.41 1.59 -24.45
CA LEU A 593 -32.05 1.44 -25.86
C LEU A 593 -31.80 2.80 -26.51
N ALA A 594 -32.64 3.78 -26.17
CA ALA A 594 -32.47 5.15 -26.60
C ALA A 594 -31.15 5.76 -26.07
N ALA A 595 -30.81 5.56 -24.80
CA ALA A 595 -29.54 6.01 -24.23
C ALA A 595 -28.34 5.32 -24.89
N ALA A 596 -28.40 4.02 -25.18
CA ALA A 596 -27.34 3.32 -25.91
C ALA A 596 -27.14 3.88 -27.33
N GLY A 597 -28.24 4.17 -28.04
CA GLY A 597 -28.20 4.82 -29.35
C GLY A 597 -27.61 6.23 -29.28
N LEU A 598 -28.02 7.03 -28.30
CA LEU A 598 -27.49 8.39 -28.11
C LEU A 598 -26.01 8.39 -27.69
N PHE A 599 -25.58 7.41 -26.90
CA PHE A 599 -24.18 7.23 -26.52
C PHE A 599 -23.34 6.94 -27.76
N PHE A 600 -23.82 6.06 -28.64
CA PHE A 600 -23.15 5.77 -29.91
C PHE A 600 -23.03 7.02 -30.79
N VAL A 601 -24.10 7.81 -30.91
CA VAL A 601 -24.07 9.09 -31.64
C VAL A 601 -23.05 10.06 -31.04
N ASN A 602 -22.99 10.17 -29.71
CA ASN A 602 -22.01 11.02 -29.01
C ASN A 602 -20.57 10.58 -29.27
N VAL A 603 -20.29 9.27 -29.25
CA VAL A 603 -18.96 8.72 -29.56
C VAL A 603 -18.58 8.97 -31.01
N VAL A 604 -19.49 8.70 -31.95
CA VAL A 604 -19.25 8.92 -33.37
C VAL A 604 -18.99 10.41 -33.65
N ALA A 605 -19.77 11.30 -33.05
CA ALA A 605 -19.56 12.75 -33.17
C ALA A 605 -18.16 13.15 -32.66
N ALA A 606 -17.80 12.70 -31.45
CA ALA A 606 -16.50 13.01 -30.85
C ALA A 606 -15.33 12.48 -31.69
N VAL A 607 -15.42 11.26 -32.22
CA VAL A 607 -14.36 10.63 -33.02
C VAL A 607 -14.27 11.23 -34.42
N SER A 608 -15.41 11.53 -35.06
CA SER A 608 -15.47 12.00 -36.45
C SER A 608 -14.81 13.36 -36.68
N TYR A 609 -14.65 14.17 -35.62
CA TYR A 609 -14.07 15.51 -35.68
C TYR A 609 -13.03 15.77 -34.58
N TRP A 610 -12.53 14.72 -33.92
CA TRP A 610 -11.69 14.82 -32.72
C TRP A 610 -10.51 15.80 -32.88
N ALA A 611 -9.85 15.78 -34.04
CA ALA A 611 -8.66 16.59 -34.32
C ALA A 611 -8.93 18.10 -34.36
N ASN A 612 -10.20 18.51 -34.49
CA ASN A 612 -10.60 19.91 -34.62
C ASN A 612 -11.53 20.36 -33.48
N LEU A 613 -11.78 19.52 -32.47
CA LEU A 613 -12.53 19.91 -31.28
C LEU A 613 -11.66 20.78 -30.36
N SER A 614 -12.25 21.84 -29.79
CA SER A 614 -11.61 22.59 -28.70
C SER A 614 -11.57 21.74 -27.42
N ALA A 615 -10.63 22.05 -26.50
CA ALA A 615 -10.54 21.35 -25.22
C ALA A 615 -11.87 21.33 -24.45
N SER A 616 -12.60 22.45 -24.46
CA SER A 616 -13.93 22.55 -23.84
C SER A 616 -14.97 21.67 -24.54
N ALA A 617 -14.93 21.51 -25.86
CA ALA A 617 -15.86 20.63 -26.58
C ALA A 617 -15.61 19.15 -26.24
N ILE A 618 -14.35 18.75 -26.04
CA ILE A 618 -13.98 17.40 -25.59
C ILE A 618 -14.53 17.14 -24.17
N GLU A 619 -14.39 18.11 -23.27
CA GLU A 619 -14.96 18.05 -21.92
C GLU A 619 -16.49 17.89 -21.94
N PHE A 620 -17.20 18.63 -22.80
CA PHE A 620 -18.66 18.49 -22.94
C PHE A 620 -19.08 17.11 -23.47
N HIS A 621 -18.39 16.56 -24.47
CA HIS A 621 -18.67 15.20 -24.97
C HIS A 621 -18.41 14.12 -23.90
N PHE A 622 -17.42 14.33 -23.03
CA PHE A 622 -17.17 13.44 -21.88
C PHE A 622 -18.30 13.54 -20.85
N VAL A 623 -18.71 14.75 -20.47
CA VAL A 623 -19.82 14.99 -19.53
C VAL A 623 -21.12 14.38 -20.05
N TRP A 624 -21.46 14.59 -21.32
CA TRP A 624 -22.65 13.99 -21.93
C TRP A 624 -22.55 12.46 -21.97
N GLY A 625 -21.38 11.90 -22.28
CA GLY A 625 -21.15 10.46 -22.24
C GLY A 625 -21.43 9.84 -20.87
N VAL A 626 -20.95 10.47 -19.80
CA VAL A 626 -21.20 10.03 -18.41
C VAL A 626 -22.69 10.11 -18.06
N LEU A 627 -23.36 11.22 -18.40
CA LEU A 627 -24.80 11.39 -18.14
C LEU A 627 -25.65 10.36 -18.90
N ILE A 628 -25.31 10.07 -20.16
CA ILE A 628 -26.00 9.06 -20.96
C ILE A 628 -25.79 7.66 -20.37
N ALA A 629 -24.57 7.32 -19.94
CA ALA A 629 -24.27 6.05 -19.29
C ALA A 629 -25.01 5.89 -17.95
N LEU A 630 -25.15 6.98 -17.18
CA LEU A 630 -25.94 7.03 -15.95
C LEU A 630 -27.42 6.74 -16.23
N VAL A 631 -28.00 7.38 -17.25
CA VAL A 631 -29.40 7.15 -17.65
C VAL A 631 -29.61 5.72 -18.18
N ALA A 632 -28.65 5.18 -18.95
CA ALA A 632 -28.71 3.83 -19.51
C ALA A 632 -28.70 2.75 -18.42
N THR A 633 -27.93 2.96 -17.35
CA THR A 633 -27.73 1.98 -16.28
C THR A 633 -28.80 2.05 -15.19
N LEU A 634 -29.35 3.23 -14.92
CA LEU A 634 -30.24 3.46 -13.76
C LEU A 634 -31.75 3.54 -14.10
N SER A 635 -32.17 3.40 -15.35
CA SER A 635 -33.59 3.64 -15.70
C SER A 635 -34.57 2.63 -15.06
N PHE A 636 -35.57 3.17 -14.35
CA PHE A 636 -36.77 2.47 -13.84
C PHE A 636 -37.88 2.35 -14.90
N ALA A 637 -38.76 1.35 -14.73
CA ALA A 637 -39.93 1.08 -15.56
C ALA A 637 -41.17 1.83 -15.04
N ALA A 638 -41.84 2.54 -15.94
CA ALA A 638 -43.21 3.03 -15.90
C ALA A 638 -43.88 3.33 -14.54
N SER A 639 -44.19 4.61 -14.30
CA SER A 639 -45.52 4.97 -13.82
C SER A 639 -45.95 6.31 -14.42
N ALA A 640 -47.06 6.28 -15.13
CA ALA A 640 -47.67 7.35 -15.93
C ALA A 640 -48.19 8.54 -15.09
N GLY A 641 -47.72 8.74 -13.86
CA GLY A 641 -48.31 9.67 -12.89
C GLY A 641 -47.71 11.09 -12.85
N VAL A 642 -46.45 11.27 -13.28
CA VAL A 642 -45.76 12.57 -13.14
C VAL A 642 -45.92 13.48 -14.37
N LEU A 643 -46.26 12.89 -15.53
CA LEU A 643 -46.52 13.60 -16.78
C LEU A 643 -47.79 14.47 -16.75
N ALA A 644 -48.69 14.27 -15.78
CA ALA A 644 -49.88 15.10 -15.61
C ALA A 644 -49.62 16.41 -14.83
N ALA A 645 -48.52 16.50 -14.06
CA ALA A 645 -48.27 17.64 -13.17
C ALA A 645 -47.31 18.70 -13.75
N ILE A 646 -46.44 18.32 -14.70
CA ILE A 646 -45.39 19.22 -15.23
C ILE A 646 -45.86 19.97 -16.50
N GLY A 647 -46.91 19.49 -17.17
CA GLY A 647 -47.49 20.13 -18.36
C GLY A 647 -48.08 21.54 -18.13
N ALA A 648 -48.30 21.95 -16.88
CA ALA A 648 -48.88 23.26 -16.56
C ALA A 648 -47.84 24.35 -16.22
N THR A 649 -46.61 23.98 -15.85
CA THR A 649 -45.63 24.95 -15.33
C THR A 649 -44.59 25.38 -16.38
N THR A 650 -44.28 24.54 -17.36
CA THR A 650 -43.29 24.85 -18.42
C THR A 650 -43.83 25.81 -19.50
N LEU A 651 -45.15 25.94 -19.61
CA LEU A 651 -45.80 26.88 -20.55
C LEU A 651 -45.81 28.34 -20.06
N LEU A 652 -45.55 28.59 -18.76
CA LEU A 652 -45.60 29.93 -18.19
C LEU A 652 -44.22 30.60 -18.06
N THR A 653 -43.12 29.84 -18.09
CA THR A 653 -41.76 30.41 -18.07
C THR A 653 -41.17 30.62 -19.47
N ALA A 654 -41.69 29.97 -20.51
CA ALA A 654 -41.26 30.18 -21.89
C ALA A 654 -41.66 31.55 -22.49
N CYS A 655 -42.56 32.30 -21.86
CA CYS A 655 -42.98 33.63 -22.31
C CYS A 655 -42.24 34.80 -21.63
N ALA A 656 -41.36 34.54 -20.65
CA ALA A 656 -40.74 35.59 -19.83
C ALA A 656 -39.25 35.84 -20.12
N TRP A 657 -38.70 35.24 -21.19
CA TRP A 657 -37.28 35.40 -21.56
C TRP A 657 -37.10 35.68 -23.06
N GLY A 658 -37.99 36.51 -23.62
CA GLY A 658 -37.60 37.40 -24.70
C GLY A 658 -36.80 38.55 -24.10
N ASP A 659 -35.72 38.95 -24.77
CA ASP A 659 -34.84 40.09 -24.45
C ASP A 659 -33.77 39.87 -23.36
N SER A 660 -32.66 39.22 -23.75
CA SER A 660 -31.33 39.86 -23.70
C SER A 660 -30.21 38.94 -24.24
N SER A 661 -29.35 39.53 -25.05
CA SER A 661 -28.26 38.94 -25.83
C SER A 661 -26.99 38.60 -25.03
N THR A 662 -26.40 37.42 -25.25
CA THR A 662 -24.94 37.16 -25.23
C THR A 662 -24.65 35.95 -26.16
N ALA A 663 -24.38 36.11 -27.46
CA ALA A 663 -23.18 36.62 -28.15
C ALA A 663 -21.89 35.75 -28.09
N SER A 664 -21.92 34.47 -27.65
CA SER A 664 -20.74 33.57 -27.76
C SER A 664 -20.92 32.46 -28.80
N GLY A 665 -22.06 31.77 -28.84
CA GLY A 665 -22.28 30.63 -29.74
C GLY A 665 -22.34 30.99 -31.23
N ALA A 666 -22.92 32.15 -31.56
CA ALA A 666 -23.02 32.61 -32.96
C ALA A 666 -21.69 33.16 -33.51
N ARG A 667 -20.81 33.70 -32.66
CA ARG A 667 -19.50 34.23 -33.07
C ARG A 667 -18.47 33.12 -33.35
N MET A 668 -18.59 31.97 -32.67
CA MET A 668 -17.70 30.82 -32.90
C MET A 668 -17.93 30.13 -34.25
N LEU A 669 -19.17 30.18 -34.76
CA LEU A 669 -19.53 29.65 -36.08
C LEU A 669 -18.97 30.52 -37.22
N ASP A 670 -18.97 31.85 -37.08
CA ASP A 670 -18.49 32.79 -38.11
C ASP A 670 -16.96 32.68 -38.34
N ASP A 671 -16.17 32.56 -37.26
CA ASP A 671 -14.70 32.44 -37.35
C ASP A 671 -14.24 31.11 -37.97
N SER A 672 -15.02 30.05 -37.74
CA SER A 672 -14.82 28.72 -38.32
C SER A 672 -15.13 28.72 -39.81
N LEU A 673 -16.23 29.38 -40.20
CA LEU A 673 -16.66 29.52 -41.59
C LEU A 673 -15.64 30.34 -42.42
N LEU A 674 -15.11 31.42 -41.85
CA LEU A 674 -14.09 32.25 -42.50
C LEU A 674 -12.78 31.48 -42.73
N SER A 675 -12.32 30.74 -41.72
CA SER A 675 -11.12 29.89 -41.84
C SER A 675 -11.31 28.80 -42.90
N TYR A 676 -12.52 28.25 -43.01
CA TYR A 676 -12.88 27.24 -44.01
C TYR A 676 -12.89 27.82 -45.43
N GLN A 677 -13.54 28.98 -45.65
CA GLN A 677 -13.59 29.65 -46.96
C GLN A 677 -12.19 30.01 -47.48
N VAL A 678 -11.33 30.51 -46.59
CA VAL A 678 -9.94 30.85 -46.93
C VAL A 678 -9.12 29.60 -47.29
N LYS A 679 -9.33 28.48 -46.57
CA LYS A 679 -8.65 27.22 -46.85
C LYS A 679 -9.10 26.59 -48.16
N ALA A 680 -10.41 26.58 -48.42
CA ALA A 680 -11.00 26.11 -49.68
C ALA A 680 -10.50 26.91 -50.89
N ALA A 681 -10.29 28.23 -50.75
CA ALA A 681 -9.73 29.06 -51.80
C ALA A 681 -8.27 28.70 -52.13
N LEU A 682 -7.46 28.42 -51.10
CA LEU A 682 -6.05 28.03 -51.26
C LEU A 682 -5.89 26.61 -51.82
N ASP A 683 -6.83 25.70 -51.54
CA ASP A 683 -6.85 24.33 -52.09
C ASP A 683 -7.20 24.27 -53.59
N GLN A 684 -7.78 25.33 -54.16
CA GLN A 684 -8.10 25.39 -55.60
C GLN A 684 -6.89 25.72 -56.48
N ASP A 685 -5.82 26.31 -55.92
CA ASP A 685 -4.56 26.50 -56.65
C ASP A 685 -3.69 25.25 -56.50
N THR A 686 -3.70 24.38 -57.52
CA THR A 686 -2.94 23.12 -57.57
C THR A 686 -1.42 23.28 -57.34
N ALA A 687 -0.87 24.49 -57.42
CA ALA A 687 0.53 24.77 -57.11
C ALA A 687 0.79 24.96 -55.60
N LEU A 688 -0.24 25.23 -54.78
CA LEU A 688 -0.13 25.51 -53.35
C LEU A 688 -0.54 24.28 -52.52
N SER A 689 0.38 23.74 -51.74
CA SER A 689 0.06 22.68 -50.77
C SER A 689 -0.46 23.30 -49.47
N THR A 690 -1.76 23.19 -49.20
CA THR A 690 -2.37 23.70 -47.95
C THR A 690 -1.83 23.04 -46.67
N ARG A 691 -1.07 21.94 -46.78
CA ARG A 691 -0.35 21.36 -45.64
C ARG A 691 0.83 22.22 -45.16
N GLN A 692 1.33 23.13 -45.99
CA GLN A 692 2.50 23.98 -45.70
C GLN A 692 2.13 25.39 -45.19
N ILE A 693 0.84 25.75 -45.27
CA ILE A 693 0.31 27.07 -44.92
C ILE A 693 -0.67 26.93 -43.76
N ARG A 694 -0.36 27.59 -42.63
CA ARG A 694 -1.23 27.72 -41.47
C ARG A 694 -1.99 29.04 -41.52
N ILE A 695 -3.30 28.95 -41.32
CA ILE A 695 -4.21 30.09 -41.27
C ILE A 695 -4.61 30.30 -39.81
N ARG A 696 -4.53 31.54 -39.32
CA ARG A 696 -5.10 31.94 -38.03
C ARG A 696 -6.04 33.11 -38.25
N SER A 697 -7.25 33.04 -37.70
CA SER A 697 -8.17 34.16 -37.59
C SER A 697 -8.30 34.60 -36.13
N ASN A 698 -8.48 35.90 -35.93
CA ASN A 698 -8.81 36.47 -34.62
C ASN A 698 -10.26 37.00 -34.63
N PRO A 699 -10.90 37.15 -33.44
CA PRO A 699 -12.29 37.62 -33.33
C PRO A 699 -12.62 38.98 -33.96
N ASP A 700 -11.60 39.78 -34.30
CA ASP A 700 -11.73 41.07 -35.00
C ASP A 700 -11.81 40.94 -36.54
N GLY A 701 -11.79 39.69 -37.05
CA GLY A 701 -11.79 39.36 -38.48
C GLY A 701 -10.43 39.51 -39.18
N LYS A 702 -9.33 39.58 -38.41
CA LYS A 702 -7.96 39.60 -38.96
C LYS A 702 -7.52 38.19 -39.31
N VAL A 703 -7.01 37.99 -40.52
CA VAL A 703 -6.53 36.68 -41.02
C VAL A 703 -5.03 36.73 -41.25
N THR A 704 -4.29 35.81 -40.62
CA THR A 704 -2.84 35.69 -40.75
C THR A 704 -2.45 34.39 -41.43
N LEU A 705 -1.66 34.48 -42.50
CA LEU A 705 -1.07 33.34 -43.21
C LEU A 705 0.38 33.16 -42.75
N THR A 706 0.72 31.98 -42.25
CA THR A 706 2.09 31.63 -41.81
C THR A 706 2.50 30.28 -42.40
N GLY A 707 3.78 30.08 -42.66
CA GLY A 707 4.25 28.84 -43.30
C GLY A 707 5.31 29.09 -44.36
N TRP A 708 5.50 28.10 -45.24
CA TRP A 708 6.57 28.13 -46.24
C TRP A 708 6.04 27.83 -47.65
N VAL A 709 6.62 28.49 -48.66
CA VAL A 709 6.34 28.25 -50.08
C VAL A 709 7.63 28.19 -50.89
N ASP A 710 7.58 27.53 -52.05
CA ASP A 710 8.77 27.28 -52.88
C ASP A 710 9.23 28.51 -53.68
N THR A 711 8.32 29.45 -53.99
CA THR A 711 8.63 30.65 -54.76
C THR A 711 7.96 31.90 -54.20
N PRO A 712 8.54 33.10 -54.42
CA PRO A 712 7.90 34.37 -54.04
C PRO A 712 6.55 34.59 -54.74
N GLU A 713 6.40 34.09 -55.96
CA GLU A 713 5.15 34.20 -56.74
C GLU A 713 4.02 33.37 -56.12
N MET A 714 4.33 32.22 -55.50
CA MET A 714 3.36 31.42 -54.74
C MET A 714 2.89 32.13 -53.47
N ALA A 715 3.77 32.82 -52.74
CA ALA A 715 3.38 33.62 -51.58
C ALA A 715 2.45 34.77 -51.97
N ARG A 716 2.73 35.41 -53.12
CA ARG A 716 1.92 36.51 -53.67
C ARG A 716 0.53 36.02 -54.08
N ARG A 717 0.45 34.91 -54.82
CA ARG A 717 -0.81 34.27 -55.25
C ARG A 717 -1.68 33.83 -54.07
N ALA A 718 -1.09 33.15 -53.08
CA ALA A 718 -1.80 32.78 -51.86
C ALA A 718 -2.43 34.01 -51.18
N GLY A 719 -1.71 35.13 -51.11
CA GLY A 719 -2.28 36.38 -50.58
C GLY A 719 -3.39 36.98 -51.44
N GLU A 720 -3.38 36.81 -52.76
CA GLU A 720 -4.43 37.29 -53.66
C GLU A 720 -5.71 36.46 -53.59
N ASP A 721 -5.59 35.15 -53.43
CA ASP A 721 -6.76 34.27 -53.32
C ASP A 721 -7.51 34.51 -52.00
N VAL A 722 -6.80 34.82 -50.91
CA VAL A 722 -7.41 35.16 -49.62
C VAL A 722 -8.09 36.54 -49.62
N LYS A 723 -7.58 37.51 -50.39
CA LYS A 723 -8.19 38.86 -50.51
C LYS A 723 -9.60 38.87 -51.10
N ARG A 724 -10.06 37.76 -51.68
CA ARG A 724 -11.44 37.62 -52.18
C ARG A 724 -12.46 37.39 -51.06
N PHE A 725 -12.00 37.00 -49.88
CA PHE A 725 -12.86 36.61 -48.75
C PHE A 725 -12.62 37.47 -47.50
N VAL A 726 -11.53 38.24 -47.48
CA VAL A 726 -11.11 39.07 -46.34
C VAL A 726 -10.76 40.47 -46.83
N ASP A 727 -11.15 41.50 -46.08
CA ASP A 727 -10.71 42.88 -46.31
C ASP A 727 -9.17 42.94 -46.43
N PRO A 728 -8.60 43.50 -47.51
CA PRO A 728 -7.15 43.61 -47.68
C PRO A 728 -6.43 44.28 -46.51
N ALA A 729 -7.09 45.18 -45.76
CA ALA A 729 -6.52 45.81 -44.58
C ALA A 729 -6.40 44.88 -43.36
N LYS A 730 -7.11 43.73 -43.39
CA LYS A 730 -7.17 42.73 -42.32
C LYS A 730 -6.40 41.44 -42.64
N LEU A 731 -5.72 41.38 -43.79
CA LEU A 731 -4.88 40.24 -44.18
C LEU A 731 -3.40 40.50 -43.83
N ASP A 732 -2.80 39.55 -43.11
CA ASP A 732 -1.39 39.57 -42.72
C ASP A 732 -0.68 38.34 -43.31
N ASN A 733 -0.01 38.52 -44.46
CA ASN A 733 0.65 37.43 -45.18
C ASN A 733 2.13 37.33 -44.78
N GLN A 734 2.45 36.35 -43.94
CA GLN A 734 3.79 36.10 -43.39
C GLN A 734 4.43 34.80 -43.94
N LEU A 735 4.04 34.38 -45.14
CA LEU A 735 4.63 33.21 -45.80
C LEU A 735 6.10 33.45 -46.15
N ARG A 736 6.95 32.47 -45.80
CA ARG A 736 8.39 32.52 -46.04
C ARG A 736 8.78 31.66 -47.24
N VAL A 737 9.75 32.10 -48.04
CA VAL A 737 10.22 31.36 -49.23
C VAL A 737 11.42 30.50 -48.86
N LEU A 738 11.36 29.18 -49.08
CA LEU A 738 12.50 28.26 -48.89
C LEU A 738 12.89 27.63 -50.22
N SER A 739 14.18 27.69 -50.57
CA SER A 739 14.69 26.96 -51.73
C SER A 739 14.86 25.47 -51.42
N ARG A 740 14.56 24.61 -52.38
CA ARG A 740 14.45 23.13 -52.28
C ARG A 740 15.69 22.38 -51.73
N MET A 741 16.82 23.05 -51.48
CA MET A 741 18.01 22.43 -50.89
C MET A 741 18.05 22.40 -49.35
N GLN A 742 17.14 23.06 -48.64
CA GLN A 742 17.16 23.13 -47.17
C GLN A 742 16.21 22.15 -46.45
N VAL A 743 15.43 21.34 -47.19
CA VAL A 743 14.40 20.46 -46.62
C VAL A 743 14.82 18.98 -46.57
N LEU A 744 15.96 18.61 -47.19
CA LEU A 744 16.52 17.25 -47.14
C LEU A 744 17.90 17.26 -46.47
N GLY A 745 17.93 17.45 -45.16
CA GLY A 745 19.14 17.40 -44.33
C GLY A 745 19.06 16.29 -43.28
N GLY A 746 19.21 15.03 -43.72
CA GLY A 746 19.63 13.93 -42.87
C GLY A 746 21.15 13.76 -42.98
N GLY A 747 21.89 14.18 -41.95
CA GLY A 747 23.34 14.04 -41.84
C GLY A 747 23.86 14.68 -40.54
N PRO A 748 24.89 14.10 -39.88
CA PRO A 748 25.05 14.15 -38.44
C PRO A 748 25.63 15.46 -37.90
N TYR A 749 25.33 15.71 -36.62
CA TYR A 749 25.88 16.77 -35.78
C TYR A 749 27.42 16.69 -35.72
N ILE A 750 28.11 17.73 -36.15
CA ILE A 750 29.54 17.95 -35.87
C ILE A 750 29.64 19.20 -34.98
N PRO A 751 30.23 19.10 -33.76
CA PRO A 751 30.49 20.26 -32.92
C PRO A 751 31.68 21.07 -33.48
N ALA A 752 31.61 22.39 -33.33
CA ALA A 752 32.70 23.28 -33.72
C ALA A 752 33.85 23.22 -32.69
N GLY A 753 35.05 22.84 -33.15
CA GLY A 753 36.33 23.19 -32.50
C GLY A 753 37.37 22.07 -32.40
N LEU A 754 38.29 22.00 -33.38
CA LEU A 754 39.78 21.98 -33.25
C LEU A 754 40.45 21.51 -34.58
N PRO A 755 41.71 21.92 -34.89
CA PRO A 755 42.27 22.09 -36.24
C PRO A 755 43.00 20.85 -36.82
N PRO A 756 43.52 20.90 -38.08
CA PRO A 756 43.54 19.76 -39.00
C PRO A 756 44.87 18.97 -39.07
N GLU A 757 44.80 17.86 -39.83
CA GLU A 757 45.88 16.96 -40.35
C GLU A 757 46.31 15.82 -39.38
N ALA A 758 46.51 14.55 -39.74
CA ALA A 758 46.65 13.79 -41.01
C ALA A 758 46.36 12.27 -40.73
N PRO A 759 46.35 11.37 -41.73
CA PRO A 759 45.67 10.06 -41.70
C PRO A 759 46.58 8.85 -41.41
N ALA A 760 46.00 7.71 -40.97
CA ALA A 760 46.18 6.37 -41.58
C ALA A 760 45.73 5.20 -40.68
N SER A 761 45.21 4.15 -41.35
CA SER A 761 45.17 2.72 -40.97
C SER A 761 44.11 2.21 -39.97
N ALA A 762 43.12 1.52 -40.55
CA ALA A 762 42.48 0.31 -39.99
C ALA A 762 43.51 -0.86 -39.98
N PRO A 763 43.30 -2.06 -39.36
CA PRO A 763 42.00 -2.70 -39.10
C PRO A 763 41.84 -3.62 -37.84
N ALA A 764 40.59 -4.08 -37.67
CA ALA A 764 40.15 -5.42 -37.22
C ALA A 764 40.19 -5.86 -35.73
N ALA A 765 39.02 -6.40 -35.34
CA ALA A 765 38.76 -7.54 -34.45
C ALA A 765 38.98 -7.38 -32.93
N ARG A 766 37.88 -7.34 -32.17
CA ARG A 766 37.29 -8.53 -31.51
C ARG A 766 35.92 -8.20 -30.93
#